data_AF-A0A1I1JLY7-F1
#
_entry.id   AF-A0A1I1JLY7-F1
#
_cell.length_a   1.000
_cell.length_b   1.000
_cell.length_c   1.000
_cell.angle_alpha   90.00
_cell.angle_beta   90.00
_cell.angle_gamma   90.00
#
_symmetry.space_group_name_H-M   'P 1'
#
loop_
_entity.id
_entity.type
_entity.pdbx_description
1 polymer ?
#
loop_
_entity_poly.entity_id
_entity_poly.type
_entity_poly.pdbx_seq_one_letter_code
_entity_poly.pdbx_strand_id
1 'polypeptide(L)'
;MMLLATDLDGTFLGGTAEKKQQLYQLIRNHPDVQLVFVTGRGIESVLPLLHDPLVPDPDYIIADVGATVVDGKKLNPVVPIQSGIEQQWPGNFVIKRKLASIPGLNPQEVPQQRRCSFYYDETTDIDAVRQIASELQCDVLTSADRYLDILPQGVNKGSTLTKLLRHIGFPEDQVLVAGDTYNDFALFESGYKGVAVGESEPRLIDAVKSFPNVYMAALPGAGGIMEAMAHFQPFRPYHRMVEVPAPDTETDSKQLLMVYHRLPFDTDVQDGLPKRIPPRSPNGIIPSLLGFFTSGRPGIWIGEEEAGLLGDNPDLTPHIDREKYPNLRASIIPLPKKDIDLFYRVFSKEAFWPTIFSFISKAKFNHDHWQHYLRINELFANRVAEEAEPNALVWIHEYNLWMVPAFLRRQRPDLKIGFFHHTAFPPADIFNIIPWRREIVGSLLQCDFISFHIPRYVENFVDVVKSHAPVKVLSRINAAKQFLTYSCALGIDKMTKLIAVGDRTIRLGAQPVGVNRENIQRIYDDPATKTRIETMRNRTRGKRIVLSVERLDYVKGPLEKIEAFGEFLEEHPEYHGKLELINICTPPSQGMKVYDRIQHEIEQAVGRINGKYSSLEWTPIRFFFRSVPFEEVVSYYAVSDVAWITPLRDGLNLVAKEYVAVQGLLEEPLGALVISEFAGASVELPDAIRTNPYDIRDLKDSLLTALTMGETEKSLRMKRLAEIVKHYDVQRWGQDFLEGLQNSVRDHSEAQETA
;
A
#
# COMPACT_ATOMS: atom_id res chain seq x y z
N MET A 1 8.24 34.99 -12.44
CA MET A 1 8.09 34.30 -11.16
C MET A 1 6.86 34.88 -10.50
N MET A 2 5.93 34.03 -10.10
CA MET A 2 4.69 34.37 -9.44
C MET A 2 4.67 33.70 -8.06
N LEU A 3 4.02 34.32 -7.07
CA LEU A 3 3.70 33.65 -5.82
C LEU A 3 2.19 33.62 -5.63
N LEU A 4 1.63 32.42 -5.49
CA LEU A 4 0.24 32.18 -5.14
C LEU A 4 0.14 31.93 -3.63
N ALA A 5 -0.44 32.86 -2.90
CA ALA A 5 -0.76 32.70 -1.47
C ALA A 5 -2.26 32.48 -1.32
N THR A 6 -2.66 31.27 -0.93
CA THR A 6 -4.07 30.85 -1.03
C THR A 6 -4.57 30.22 0.25
N ASP A 7 -5.80 30.53 0.63
CA ASP A 7 -6.54 29.67 1.56
C ASP A 7 -6.82 28.30 0.92
N LEU A 8 -7.08 27.31 1.76
CA LEU A 8 -7.32 25.93 1.37
C LEU A 8 -8.81 25.63 1.19
N ASP A 9 -9.62 25.92 2.21
CA ASP A 9 -11.02 25.51 2.27
C ASP A 9 -11.86 26.44 1.40
N GLY A 10 -12.75 25.91 0.55
CA GLY A 10 -13.55 26.72 -0.39
C GLY A 10 -12.76 27.43 -1.51
N THR A 11 -11.44 27.59 -1.32
CA THR A 11 -10.51 28.27 -2.22
C THR A 11 -9.62 27.28 -2.98
N PHE A 12 -8.44 26.89 -2.49
CA PHE A 12 -7.51 26.03 -3.24
C PHE A 12 -8.01 24.60 -3.44
N LEU A 13 -8.66 24.04 -2.41
CA LEU A 13 -9.28 22.70 -2.43
C LEU A 13 -10.75 22.75 -2.91
N GLY A 14 -11.27 23.96 -3.18
CA GLY A 14 -12.64 24.19 -3.63
C GLY A 14 -12.81 24.15 -5.15
N GLY A 15 -14.06 24.14 -5.60
CA GLY A 15 -14.43 24.04 -7.01
C GLY A 15 -14.48 22.60 -7.53
N THR A 16 -14.71 22.44 -8.84
CA THR A 16 -14.84 21.12 -9.46
C THR A 16 -13.51 20.38 -9.52
N ALA A 17 -13.54 19.04 -9.50
CA ALA A 17 -12.33 18.21 -9.61
C ALA A 17 -11.50 18.56 -10.86
N GLU A 18 -12.16 18.87 -11.98
CA GLU A 18 -11.52 19.33 -13.22
C GLU A 18 -10.71 20.63 -12.99
N LYS A 19 -11.31 21.65 -12.36
CA LYS A 19 -10.63 22.93 -12.11
C LYS A 19 -9.49 22.80 -11.12
N LYS A 20 -9.65 21.99 -10.07
CA LYS A 20 -8.55 21.66 -9.14
C LYS A 20 -7.37 21.04 -9.89
N GLN A 21 -7.64 20.03 -10.71
CA GLN A 21 -6.60 19.36 -11.48
C GLN A 21 -5.90 20.31 -12.46
N GLN A 22 -6.64 21.18 -13.15
CA GLN A 22 -6.07 22.19 -14.06
C GLN A 22 -5.12 23.13 -13.32
N LEU A 23 -5.55 23.69 -12.18
CA LEU A 23 -4.71 24.56 -11.36
C LEU A 23 -3.47 23.83 -10.82
N TYR A 24 -3.64 22.60 -10.33
CA TYR A 24 -2.54 21.84 -9.75
C TYR A 24 -1.50 21.43 -10.79
N GLN A 25 -1.92 21.10 -12.01
CA GLN A 25 -1.02 20.84 -13.13
C GLN A 25 -0.27 22.10 -13.55
N LEU A 26 -0.96 23.24 -13.63
CA LEU A 26 -0.34 24.53 -13.91
C LEU A 26 0.79 24.81 -12.91
N ILE A 27 0.54 24.70 -11.61
CA ILE A 27 1.55 24.94 -10.57
C ILE A 27 2.75 24.00 -10.73
N ARG A 28 2.51 22.71 -10.99
CA ARG A 28 3.60 21.72 -11.16
C ARG A 28 4.46 21.96 -12.41
N ASN A 29 3.84 22.36 -13.51
CA ASN A 29 4.52 22.56 -14.78
C ASN A 29 5.31 23.88 -14.83
N HIS A 30 5.05 24.79 -13.89
CA HIS A 30 5.68 26.10 -13.81
C HIS A 30 6.51 26.23 -12.52
N PRO A 31 7.80 25.83 -12.51
CA PRO A 31 8.66 25.93 -11.33
C PRO A 31 8.92 27.38 -10.87
N ASP A 32 8.51 28.35 -11.67
CA ASP A 32 8.55 29.77 -11.35
C ASP A 32 7.28 30.27 -10.64
N VAL A 33 6.31 29.39 -10.37
CA VAL A 33 5.19 29.63 -9.45
C VAL A 33 5.56 29.10 -8.06
N GLN A 34 5.70 30.00 -7.09
CA GLN A 34 5.82 29.63 -5.68
C GLN A 34 4.43 29.51 -5.05
N LEU A 35 4.23 28.49 -4.23
CA LEU A 35 2.95 28.22 -3.58
C LEU A 35 3.06 28.40 -2.08
N VAL A 36 2.18 29.23 -1.51
CA VAL A 36 2.06 29.41 -0.07
C VAL A 36 0.66 29.05 0.36
N PHE A 37 0.53 28.03 1.21
CA PHE A 37 -0.74 27.75 1.87
C PHE A 37 -0.93 28.71 3.02
N VAL A 38 -2.02 29.48 3.00
CA VAL A 38 -2.35 30.45 4.04
C VAL A 38 -3.71 30.11 4.64
N THR A 39 -3.70 29.25 5.66
CA THR A 39 -4.89 28.54 6.12
C THR A 39 -5.23 28.77 7.58
N GLY A 40 -6.52 28.70 7.89
CA GLY A 40 -7.00 28.59 9.27
C GLY A 40 -6.78 27.21 9.90
N ARG A 41 -6.37 26.20 9.12
CA ARG A 41 -6.07 24.85 9.62
C ARG A 41 -4.80 24.85 10.49
N GLY A 42 -4.77 24.00 11.51
CA GLY A 42 -3.52 23.67 12.20
C GLY A 42 -2.62 22.81 11.33
N ILE A 43 -1.31 22.76 11.62
CA ILE A 43 -0.35 22.03 10.79
C ILE A 43 -0.72 20.54 10.68
N GLU A 44 -1.24 19.95 11.75
CA GLU A 44 -1.68 18.56 11.82
C GLU A 44 -2.81 18.26 10.83
N SER A 45 -3.67 19.24 10.53
CA SER A 45 -4.76 19.13 9.55
C SER A 45 -4.32 19.42 8.11
N VAL A 46 -3.15 20.03 7.92
CA VAL A 46 -2.54 20.25 6.61
C VAL A 46 -1.69 19.05 6.18
N LEU A 47 -1.06 18.35 7.13
CA LEU A 47 -0.20 17.18 6.85
C LEU A 47 -0.81 16.16 5.88
N PRO A 48 -2.09 15.74 5.99
CA PRO A 48 -2.65 14.78 5.06
C PRO A 48 -2.68 15.28 3.60
N LEU A 49 -2.83 16.59 3.40
CA LEU A 49 -2.80 17.21 2.07
C LEU A 49 -1.40 17.18 1.47
N LEU A 50 -0.37 17.40 2.27
CA LEU A 50 1.03 17.31 1.83
C LEU A 50 1.42 15.87 1.46
N HIS A 51 0.67 14.89 1.94
CA HIS A 51 0.87 13.49 1.59
C HIS A 51 0.01 13.07 0.40
N ASP A 52 -0.98 13.88 0.00
CA ASP A 52 -1.77 13.61 -1.19
C ASP A 52 -0.93 13.95 -2.43
N PRO A 53 -0.51 12.94 -3.23
CA PRO A 53 0.26 13.20 -4.43
C PRO A 53 -0.48 14.11 -5.43
N LEU A 54 -1.80 14.25 -5.37
CA LEU A 54 -2.55 15.13 -6.27
C LEU A 54 -2.48 16.60 -5.89
N VAL A 55 -2.13 16.94 -4.66
CA VAL A 55 -1.95 18.32 -4.20
C VAL A 55 -0.50 18.78 -4.48
N PRO A 56 -0.27 19.96 -5.07
CA PRO A 56 1.09 20.48 -5.26
C PRO A 56 1.74 20.80 -3.91
N ASP A 57 3.03 20.51 -3.78
CA ASP A 57 3.79 20.83 -2.59
C ASP A 57 3.92 22.36 -2.43
N PRO A 58 3.52 22.94 -1.29
CA PRO A 58 3.76 24.35 -1.03
C PRO A 58 5.25 24.60 -0.74
N ASP A 59 5.74 25.79 -1.08
CA ASP A 59 7.06 26.28 -0.64
C ASP A 59 7.05 26.69 0.83
N TYR A 60 5.94 27.28 1.29
CA TYR A 60 5.74 27.69 2.68
C TYR A 60 4.30 27.45 3.12
N ILE A 61 4.12 27.25 4.42
CA ILE A 61 2.80 27.07 5.04
C ILE A 61 2.66 28.08 6.17
N ILE A 62 1.63 28.88 6.07
CA ILE A 62 1.11 29.76 7.13
C ILE A 62 -0.16 29.08 7.65
N ALA A 63 -0.04 28.43 8.81
CA ALA A 63 -1.11 27.70 9.48
C ALA A 63 -1.57 28.44 10.73
N ASP A 64 -2.61 27.91 11.39
CA ASP A 64 -3.19 28.48 12.62
C ASP A 64 -3.56 29.97 12.46
N VAL A 65 -4.16 30.32 11.31
CA VAL A 65 -4.59 31.70 11.01
C VAL A 65 -3.41 32.70 11.00
N GLY A 66 -2.17 32.23 10.81
CA GLY A 66 -0.97 33.07 10.84
C GLY A 66 0.01 32.74 11.97
N ALA A 67 -0.41 31.99 12.99
CA ALA A 67 0.42 31.77 14.17
C ALA A 67 1.53 30.72 13.98
N THR A 68 1.48 29.92 12.92
CA THR A 68 2.49 28.92 12.60
C THR A 68 3.02 29.16 11.19
N VAL A 69 4.34 29.33 11.04
CA VAL A 69 5.00 29.56 9.74
C VAL A 69 6.15 28.58 9.56
N VAL A 70 6.03 27.72 8.56
CA VAL A 70 7.02 26.67 8.27
C VAL A 70 7.38 26.62 6.79
N ASP A 71 8.57 26.08 6.49
CA ASP A 71 8.91 25.67 5.14
C ASP A 71 8.05 24.47 4.71
N GLY A 72 7.54 24.43 3.49
CA GLY A 72 6.57 23.42 3.08
C GLY A 72 7.15 22.03 2.86
N LYS A 73 8.48 21.89 2.72
CA LYS A 73 9.13 20.60 2.42
C LYS A 73 9.52 19.82 3.66
N LYS A 74 10.16 20.49 4.61
CA LYS A 74 10.69 19.91 5.86
C LYS A 74 9.89 20.30 7.08
N LEU A 75 8.97 21.27 6.95
CA LEU A 75 8.15 21.79 8.05
C LEU A 75 8.98 22.39 9.18
N ASN A 76 10.20 22.87 8.88
CA ASN A 76 10.95 23.62 9.86
C ASN A 76 10.35 25.02 10.00
N PRO A 77 10.31 25.56 11.22
CA PRO A 77 9.92 26.94 11.44
C PRO A 77 10.74 27.92 10.61
N VAL A 78 10.07 28.92 10.04
CA VAL A 78 10.75 30.11 9.50
C VAL A 78 11.17 30.97 10.69
N VAL A 79 12.35 30.64 11.24
CA VAL A 79 12.80 31.05 12.59
C VAL A 79 12.62 32.55 12.89
N PRO A 80 12.99 33.50 12.02
CA PRO A 80 12.84 34.92 12.33
C PRO A 80 11.38 35.35 12.58
N ILE A 81 10.43 34.71 11.89
CA ILE A 81 9.01 35.01 12.01
C ILE A 81 8.42 34.21 13.17
N GLN A 82 8.69 32.89 13.20
CA GLN A 82 8.14 32.02 14.23
C GLN A 82 8.59 32.42 15.63
N SER A 83 9.85 32.82 15.81
CA SER A 83 10.37 33.22 17.13
C SER A 83 9.69 34.48 17.66
N GLY A 84 9.34 35.43 16.78
CA GLY A 84 8.60 36.63 17.16
C GLY A 84 7.18 36.31 17.63
N ILE A 85 6.54 35.33 16.98
CA ILE A 85 5.20 34.85 17.39
C ILE A 85 5.28 34.13 18.74
N GLU A 86 6.27 33.25 18.93
CA GLU A 86 6.46 32.49 20.18
C GLU A 86 6.71 33.39 21.39
N GLN A 87 7.43 34.50 21.22
CA GLN A 87 7.66 35.47 22.31
C GLN A 87 6.38 36.16 22.79
N GLN A 88 5.36 36.24 21.94
CA GLN A 88 4.09 36.90 22.24
C GLN A 88 3.01 35.91 22.71
N TRP A 89 3.25 34.59 22.58
CA TRP A 89 2.24 33.59 22.91
C TRP A 89 2.28 33.20 24.40
N PRO A 90 1.24 33.47 25.20
CA PRO A 90 1.22 33.15 26.63
C PRO A 90 1.02 31.66 26.93
N GLY A 91 0.73 30.84 25.92
CA GLY A 91 0.54 29.40 26.02
C GLY A 91 -0.91 28.95 26.23
N ASN A 92 -1.26 27.81 25.63
CA ASN A 92 -2.63 27.31 25.55
C ASN A 92 -3.29 27.09 26.92
N PHE A 93 -2.54 26.57 27.89
CA PHE A 93 -3.06 26.30 29.23
C PHE A 93 -3.43 27.58 29.98
N VAL A 94 -2.67 28.67 29.79
CA VAL A 94 -2.95 29.95 30.45
C VAL A 94 -4.25 30.54 29.91
N ILE A 95 -4.40 30.56 28.58
CA ILE A 95 -5.60 31.06 27.89
C ILE A 95 -6.82 30.23 28.29
N LYS A 96 -6.78 28.91 28.12
CA LYS A 96 -7.90 28.02 28.44
C LYS A 96 -8.33 28.14 29.91
N ARG A 97 -7.37 28.25 30.84
CA ARG A 97 -7.69 28.44 32.26
C ARG A 97 -8.36 29.79 32.56
N LYS A 98 -7.89 30.87 31.92
CA LYS A 98 -8.44 32.22 32.11
C LYS A 98 -9.83 32.39 31.50
N LEU A 99 -10.11 31.68 30.41
CA LEU A 99 -11.39 31.73 29.71
C LEU A 99 -12.40 30.67 30.20
N ALA A 100 -11.98 29.67 30.97
CA ALA A 100 -12.85 28.58 31.45
C ALA A 100 -14.05 29.03 32.29
N SER A 101 -14.00 30.23 32.89
CA SER A 101 -15.09 30.77 33.70
C SER A 101 -16.14 31.53 32.90
N ILE A 102 -15.97 31.69 31.59
CA ILE A 102 -16.91 32.42 30.73
C ILE A 102 -18.03 31.46 30.29
N PRO A 103 -19.30 31.71 30.68
CA PRO A 103 -20.43 30.91 30.22
C PRO A 103 -20.58 30.95 28.69
N GLY A 104 -21.02 29.84 28.08
CA GLY A 104 -21.24 29.74 26.64
C GLY A 104 -19.97 29.49 25.80
N LEU A 105 -18.78 29.69 26.37
CA LEU A 105 -17.51 29.49 25.68
C LEU A 105 -16.93 28.09 25.91
N ASN A 106 -16.94 27.25 24.88
CA ASN A 106 -16.52 25.85 24.95
C ASN A 106 -15.29 25.58 24.06
N PRO A 107 -14.17 25.01 24.59
CA PRO A 107 -12.99 24.76 23.79
C PRO A 107 -13.23 23.66 22.74
N GLN A 108 -12.65 23.81 21.55
CA GLN A 108 -12.69 22.77 20.51
C GLN A 108 -11.74 21.62 20.83
N GLU A 109 -12.15 20.38 20.57
CA GLU A 109 -11.36 19.16 20.80
C GLU A 109 -10.44 18.82 19.61
N VAL A 110 -9.62 19.79 19.21
CA VAL A 110 -8.64 19.63 18.13
C VAL A 110 -7.22 19.94 18.63
N PRO A 111 -6.18 19.25 18.13
CA PRO A 111 -4.79 19.60 18.41
C PRO A 111 -4.48 21.03 17.93
N GLN A 112 -3.88 21.84 18.81
CA GLN A 112 -3.53 23.23 18.52
C GLN A 112 -2.26 23.60 19.29
N GLN A 113 -1.38 24.40 18.69
CA GLN A 113 -0.14 24.82 19.32
C GLN A 113 -0.13 26.31 19.70
N ARG A 114 -0.50 27.20 18.76
CA ARG A 114 -0.35 28.66 18.88
C ARG A 114 -1.66 29.42 18.65
N ARG A 115 -2.76 28.71 18.89
CA ARG A 115 -4.14 29.17 18.80
C ARG A 115 -4.95 28.43 19.84
N CYS A 116 -5.96 29.09 20.40
CA CYS A 116 -7.01 28.43 21.15
C CYS A 116 -8.35 28.73 20.48
N SER A 117 -8.99 27.69 19.94
CA SER A 117 -10.31 27.81 19.32
C SER A 117 -11.42 27.37 20.26
N PHE A 118 -12.53 28.09 20.22
CA PHE A 118 -13.71 27.89 21.03
C PHE A 118 -14.96 27.94 20.15
N TYR A 119 -16.01 27.25 20.58
CA TYR A 119 -17.39 27.54 20.22
C TYR A 119 -17.93 28.58 21.19
N TYR A 120 -18.64 29.57 20.68
CA TYR A 120 -19.40 30.52 21.49
C TYR A 120 -20.86 30.58 21.02
N ASP A 121 -21.73 31.07 21.89
CA ASP A 121 -23.16 31.25 21.63
C ASP A 121 -23.62 32.65 22.07
N GLU A 122 -24.91 32.94 21.89
CA GLU A 122 -25.52 34.23 22.25
C GLU A 122 -25.41 34.57 23.75
N THR A 123 -25.14 33.58 24.61
CA THR A 123 -24.97 33.77 26.06
C THR A 123 -23.54 34.13 26.44
N THR A 124 -22.61 34.07 25.49
CA THR A 124 -21.19 34.34 25.72
C THR A 124 -20.92 35.83 25.77
N ASP A 125 -20.32 36.30 26.87
CA ASP A 125 -19.84 37.69 27.00
C ASP A 125 -18.54 37.90 26.19
N ILE A 126 -18.69 38.27 24.92
CA ILE A 126 -17.56 38.48 24.00
C ILE A 126 -16.66 39.64 24.46
N ASP A 127 -17.21 40.65 25.11
CA ASP A 127 -16.42 41.79 25.58
C ASP A 127 -15.54 41.40 26.77
N ALA A 128 -16.03 40.53 27.66
CA ALA A 128 -15.20 39.89 28.68
C ALA A 128 -14.10 39.01 28.06
N VAL A 129 -14.39 38.27 26.98
CA VAL A 129 -13.36 37.50 26.24
C VAL A 129 -12.29 38.44 25.67
N ARG A 130 -12.69 39.54 25.04
CA ARG A 130 -11.77 40.55 24.48
C ARG A 130 -10.92 41.21 25.55
N GLN A 131 -11.49 41.52 26.71
CA GLN A 131 -10.76 42.08 27.84
C GLN A 131 -9.67 41.11 28.33
N ILE A 132 -10.03 39.85 28.57
CA ILE A 132 -9.08 38.82 29.01
C ILE A 132 -8.00 38.57 27.95
N ALA A 133 -8.37 38.54 26.67
CA ALA A 133 -7.40 38.39 25.57
C ALA A 133 -6.43 39.58 25.54
N SER A 134 -6.92 40.81 25.71
CA SER A 134 -6.08 42.02 25.77
C SER A 134 -5.09 42.00 26.95
N GLU A 135 -5.53 41.56 28.14
CA GLU A 135 -4.65 41.36 29.30
C GLU A 135 -3.52 40.35 29.02
N LEU A 136 -3.80 39.36 28.15
CA LEU A 136 -2.86 38.33 27.75
C LEU A 136 -2.07 38.68 26.47
N GLN A 137 -2.17 39.92 25.97
CA GLN A 137 -1.56 40.35 24.71
C GLN A 137 -1.94 39.44 23.53
N CYS A 138 -3.22 39.11 23.45
CA CYS A 138 -3.81 38.28 22.40
C CYS A 138 -4.92 39.05 21.66
N ASP A 139 -5.11 38.72 20.39
CA ASP A 139 -6.22 39.17 19.57
C ASP A 139 -7.34 38.12 19.56
N VAL A 140 -8.58 38.59 19.38
CA VAL A 140 -9.79 37.75 19.28
C VAL A 140 -10.32 37.84 17.86
N LEU A 141 -10.44 36.70 17.20
CA LEU A 141 -11.07 36.57 15.89
C LEU A 141 -12.38 35.79 16.03
N THR A 142 -13.46 36.27 15.41
CA THR A 142 -14.76 35.60 15.39
C THR A 142 -15.20 35.32 13.96
N SER A 143 -15.77 34.14 13.70
CA SER A 143 -16.31 33.77 12.38
C SER A 143 -17.60 32.97 12.47
N ALA A 144 -18.43 33.11 11.43
CA ALA A 144 -19.72 32.43 11.25
C ALA A 144 -20.64 32.43 12.49
N ASP A 145 -20.58 33.50 13.28
CA ASP A 145 -21.36 33.73 14.51
C ASP A 145 -21.31 32.57 15.54
N ARG A 146 -20.26 31.75 15.50
CA ARG A 146 -20.14 30.54 16.35
C ARG A 146 -18.70 30.19 16.73
N TYR A 147 -17.72 30.58 15.93
CA TYR A 147 -16.32 30.23 16.16
C TYR A 147 -15.53 31.42 16.69
N LEU A 148 -14.72 31.17 17.71
CA LEU A 148 -13.85 32.18 18.32
C LEU A 148 -12.43 31.64 18.42
N ASP A 149 -11.47 32.38 17.87
CA ASP A 149 -10.04 32.08 17.94
C ASP A 149 -9.30 33.14 18.75
N ILE A 150 -8.47 32.68 19.70
CA ILE A 150 -7.49 33.51 20.39
C ILE A 150 -6.13 33.32 19.73
N LEU A 151 -5.52 34.43 19.31
CA LEU A 151 -4.24 34.46 18.58
C LEU A 151 -3.26 35.42 19.26
N PRO A 152 -1.94 35.26 19.08
CA PRO A 152 -0.95 36.24 19.52
C PRO A 152 -1.24 37.63 18.91
N GLN A 153 -1.02 38.70 19.67
CA GLN A 153 -1.34 40.06 19.21
C GLN A 153 -0.62 40.45 17.91
N GLY A 154 -1.38 40.98 16.95
CA GLY A 154 -0.88 41.43 15.64
C GLY A 154 -0.58 40.29 14.66
N VAL A 155 -0.96 39.05 14.99
CA VAL A 155 -0.77 37.86 14.14
C VAL A 155 -2.07 37.50 13.43
N ASN A 156 -2.04 37.56 12.10
CA ASN A 156 -3.10 37.06 11.24
C ASN A 156 -2.51 36.58 9.90
N LYS A 157 -3.36 36.05 9.00
CA LYS A 157 -2.96 35.56 7.67
C LYS A 157 -2.16 36.61 6.87
N GLY A 158 -2.66 37.84 6.77
CA GLY A 158 -2.06 38.92 5.98
C GLY A 158 -0.76 39.52 6.56
N SER A 159 -0.75 39.81 7.87
CA SER A 159 0.43 40.35 8.55
C SER A 159 1.60 39.36 8.51
N THR A 160 1.29 38.07 8.64
CA THR A 160 2.27 36.98 8.58
C THR A 160 2.78 36.75 7.16
N LEU A 161 1.90 36.75 6.16
CA LEU A 161 2.31 36.67 4.76
C LEU A 161 3.26 37.82 4.39
N THR A 162 2.94 39.05 4.81
CA THR A 162 3.80 40.21 4.55
C THR A 162 5.19 40.07 5.21
N LYS A 163 5.26 39.54 6.44
CA LYS A 163 6.54 39.22 7.10
C LYS A 163 7.32 38.15 6.34
N LEU A 164 6.62 37.12 5.83
CA LEU A 164 7.22 36.05 5.04
C LEU A 164 7.80 36.58 3.72
N LEU A 165 7.02 37.35 2.95
CA LEU A 165 7.44 37.91 1.67
C LEU A 165 8.68 38.81 1.82
N ARG A 166 8.73 39.64 2.87
CA ARG A 166 9.92 40.44 3.19
C ARG A 166 11.12 39.58 3.58
N HIS A 167 10.90 38.50 4.34
CA HIS A 167 11.96 37.59 4.75
C HIS A 167 12.60 36.88 3.55
N ILE A 168 11.79 36.45 2.59
CA ILE A 168 12.27 35.74 1.38
C ILE A 168 12.67 36.69 0.24
N GLY A 169 12.38 38.00 0.38
CA GLY A 169 12.70 39.01 -0.63
C GLY A 169 11.87 38.90 -1.92
N PHE A 170 10.59 38.51 -1.84
CA PHE A 170 9.74 38.33 -3.01
C PHE A 170 9.06 39.64 -3.45
N PRO A 171 9.02 39.98 -4.76
CA PRO A 171 8.39 41.21 -5.24
C PRO A 171 6.87 41.26 -5.01
N GLU A 172 6.37 42.33 -4.39
CA GLU A 172 4.94 42.49 -4.02
C GLU A 172 4.01 42.50 -5.25
N ASP A 173 4.48 42.99 -6.41
CA ASP A 173 3.70 43.05 -7.65
C ASP A 173 3.50 41.67 -8.31
N GLN A 174 4.23 40.65 -7.85
CA GLN A 174 4.18 39.28 -8.34
C GLN A 174 3.40 38.34 -7.41
N VAL A 175 2.74 38.88 -6.38
CA VAL A 175 1.94 38.11 -5.40
C VAL A 175 0.46 38.14 -5.78
N LEU A 176 -0.15 36.96 -5.87
CA LEU A 176 -1.60 36.76 -5.95
C LEU A 176 -2.09 36.14 -4.65
N VAL A 177 -3.00 36.81 -3.95
CA VAL A 177 -3.70 36.26 -2.78
C VAL A 177 -5.08 35.73 -3.16
N ALA A 178 -5.50 34.61 -2.57
CA ALA A 178 -6.81 34.01 -2.83
C ALA A 178 -7.51 33.59 -1.52
N GLY A 179 -8.81 33.84 -1.42
CA GLY A 179 -9.65 33.44 -0.29
C GLY A 179 -11.14 33.53 -0.62
N ASP A 180 -11.96 32.94 0.24
CA ASP A 180 -13.42 32.85 0.08
C ASP A 180 -14.20 33.31 1.33
N THR A 181 -13.56 33.40 2.50
CA THR A 181 -14.23 33.76 3.76
C THR A 181 -13.75 35.07 4.35
N TYR A 182 -14.51 35.64 5.30
CA TYR A 182 -14.11 36.90 5.95
C TYR A 182 -12.79 36.78 6.76
N ASN A 183 -12.38 35.59 7.18
CA ASN A 183 -11.09 35.40 7.85
C ASN A 183 -9.89 35.65 6.90
N ASP A 184 -10.13 35.64 5.59
CA ASP A 184 -9.15 35.94 4.54
C ASP A 184 -9.03 37.44 4.27
N PHE A 185 -9.92 38.27 4.82
CA PHE A 185 -9.95 39.72 4.58
C PHE A 185 -8.57 40.38 4.77
N ALA A 186 -7.82 39.96 5.80
CA ALA A 186 -6.48 40.45 6.09
C ALA A 186 -5.47 40.24 4.92
N LEU A 187 -5.67 39.21 4.08
CA LEU A 187 -4.84 39.00 2.88
C LEU A 187 -5.07 40.10 1.85
N PHE A 188 -6.32 40.54 1.68
CA PHE A 188 -6.69 41.59 0.74
C PHE A 188 -6.30 42.98 1.24
N GLU A 189 -6.39 43.24 2.54
CA GLU A 189 -5.91 44.49 3.16
C GLU A 189 -4.42 44.73 2.98
N SER A 190 -3.65 43.66 2.74
CA SER A 190 -2.20 43.76 2.54
C SER A 190 -1.80 44.45 1.24
N GLY A 191 -2.75 44.74 0.33
CA GLY A 191 -2.52 45.54 -0.89
C GLY A 191 -2.00 44.76 -2.10
N TYR A 192 -1.84 43.44 -1.98
CA TYR A 192 -1.45 42.56 -3.09
C TYR A 192 -2.59 42.40 -4.12
N LYS A 193 -2.28 41.88 -5.31
CA LYS A 193 -3.34 41.48 -6.24
C LYS A 193 -4.11 40.33 -5.61
N GLY A 194 -5.43 40.43 -5.54
CA GLY A 194 -6.26 39.47 -4.83
C GLY A 194 -7.37 38.87 -5.68
N VAL A 195 -7.85 37.69 -5.30
CA VAL A 195 -9.09 37.10 -5.82
C VAL A 195 -10.00 36.64 -4.68
N ALA A 196 -11.22 37.17 -4.67
CA ALA A 196 -12.33 36.55 -3.96
C ALA A 196 -12.99 35.57 -4.93
N VAL A 197 -12.90 34.27 -4.64
CA VAL A 197 -13.37 33.21 -5.56
C VAL A 197 -14.91 33.20 -5.63
N GLY A 198 -15.49 32.58 -6.66
CA GLY A 198 -16.94 32.42 -6.74
C GLY A 198 -17.50 31.73 -5.49
N GLU A 199 -18.74 32.05 -5.13
CA GLU A 199 -19.41 31.55 -3.91
C GLU A 199 -18.77 32.00 -2.59
N SER A 200 -17.89 33.02 -2.61
CA SER A 200 -17.35 33.64 -1.39
C SER A 200 -18.44 34.19 -0.46
N GLU A 201 -18.10 34.26 0.83
CA GLU A 201 -18.95 34.82 1.88
C GLU A 201 -19.39 36.27 1.53
N PRO A 202 -20.69 36.61 1.61
CA PRO A 202 -21.18 37.95 1.27
C PRO A 202 -20.46 39.07 2.02
N ARG A 203 -20.12 38.82 3.30
CA ARG A 203 -19.38 39.76 4.15
C ARG A 203 -17.98 40.06 3.63
N LEU A 204 -17.29 39.07 3.06
CA LEU A 204 -16.00 39.27 2.41
C LEU A 204 -16.17 40.13 1.15
N ILE A 205 -17.12 39.77 0.28
CA ILE A 205 -17.41 40.50 -0.96
C ILE A 205 -17.71 41.97 -0.68
N ASP A 206 -18.57 42.25 0.31
CA ASP A 206 -18.91 43.62 0.70
C ASP A 206 -17.71 44.41 1.21
N ALA A 207 -16.75 43.76 1.87
CA ALA A 207 -15.55 44.39 2.40
C ALA A 207 -14.50 44.67 1.31
N VAL A 208 -14.39 43.82 0.29
CA VAL A 208 -13.36 43.94 -0.75
C VAL A 208 -13.84 44.59 -2.05
N LYS A 209 -15.15 44.78 -2.26
CA LYS A 209 -15.71 45.35 -3.52
C LYS A 209 -15.14 46.70 -3.93
N SER A 210 -14.63 47.49 -2.98
CA SER A 210 -14.01 48.80 -3.25
C SER A 210 -12.51 48.73 -3.53
N PHE A 211 -11.88 47.56 -3.43
CA PHE A 211 -10.43 47.41 -3.60
C PHE A 211 -10.11 47.22 -5.10
N PRO A 212 -9.39 48.16 -5.74
CA PRO A 212 -9.14 48.12 -7.19
C PRO A 212 -8.17 47.00 -7.61
N ASN A 213 -7.45 46.42 -6.66
CA ASN A 213 -6.50 45.33 -6.81
C ASN A 213 -7.12 43.94 -6.55
N VAL A 214 -8.43 43.84 -6.30
CA VAL A 214 -9.12 42.58 -6.03
C VAL A 214 -10.08 42.23 -7.17
N TYR A 215 -9.94 41.02 -7.70
CA TYR A 215 -10.83 40.45 -8.70
C TYR A 215 -11.91 39.59 -8.02
N MET A 216 -13.17 39.76 -8.40
CA MET A 216 -14.28 38.91 -7.96
C MET A 216 -14.56 37.89 -9.05
N ALA A 217 -14.23 36.63 -8.78
CA ALA A 217 -14.37 35.55 -9.75
C ALA A 217 -15.81 35.03 -9.85
N ALA A 218 -16.16 34.53 -11.04
CA ALA A 218 -17.44 33.86 -11.25
C ALA A 218 -17.38 32.40 -10.81
N LEU A 219 -16.29 31.70 -11.13
CA LEU A 219 -16.08 30.31 -10.74
C LEU A 219 -15.60 30.17 -9.28
N PRO A 220 -16.09 29.16 -8.54
CA PRO A 220 -15.64 28.89 -7.19
C PRO A 220 -14.24 28.25 -7.14
N GLY A 221 -13.60 28.37 -5.98
CA GLY A 221 -12.34 27.73 -5.63
C GLY A 221 -11.22 27.85 -6.68
N ALA A 222 -10.62 26.72 -7.04
CA ALA A 222 -9.49 26.68 -7.99
C ALA A 222 -9.81 27.33 -9.35
N GLY A 223 -11.07 27.26 -9.80
CA GLY A 223 -11.50 27.92 -11.03
C GLY A 223 -11.42 29.45 -10.93
N GLY A 224 -11.80 30.02 -9.79
CA GLY A 224 -11.70 31.46 -9.55
C GLY A 224 -10.27 31.97 -9.50
N ILE A 225 -9.35 31.17 -8.94
CA ILE A 225 -7.91 31.48 -8.96
C ILE A 225 -7.40 31.60 -10.40
N MET A 226 -7.80 30.66 -11.28
CA MET A 226 -7.42 30.69 -12.68
C MET A 226 -7.99 31.90 -13.44
N GLU A 227 -9.24 32.30 -13.16
CA GLU A 227 -9.81 33.53 -13.73
C GLU A 227 -8.98 34.77 -13.36
N ALA A 228 -8.55 34.87 -12.10
CA ALA A 228 -7.71 35.98 -11.64
C ALA A 228 -6.33 35.99 -12.30
N MET A 229 -5.74 34.81 -12.52
CA MET A 229 -4.50 34.67 -13.30
C MET A 229 -4.67 35.17 -14.74
N ALA A 230 -5.83 34.94 -15.37
CA ALA A 230 -6.16 35.48 -16.69
C ALA A 230 -6.43 37.00 -16.67
N HIS A 231 -6.97 37.52 -15.57
CA HIS A 231 -7.33 38.92 -15.44
C HIS A 231 -6.09 39.82 -15.31
N PHE A 232 -5.22 39.54 -14.34
CA PHE A 232 -4.08 40.39 -14.00
C PHE A 232 -2.91 40.22 -14.96
N GLN A 233 -2.42 41.32 -15.53
CA GLN A 233 -1.34 41.30 -16.54
C GLN A 233 -0.09 40.51 -16.11
N PRO A 234 0.43 40.62 -14.87
CA PRO A 234 1.62 39.85 -14.46
C PRO A 234 1.42 38.33 -14.47
N PHE A 235 0.17 37.85 -14.34
CA PHE A 235 -0.14 36.43 -14.19
C PHE A 235 -0.66 35.77 -15.47
N ARG A 236 -1.05 36.57 -16.48
CA ARG A 236 -1.52 36.07 -17.79
C ARG A 236 -0.62 35.04 -18.47
N PRO A 237 0.73 35.15 -18.41
CA PRO A 237 1.61 34.14 -19.00
C PRO A 237 1.39 32.72 -18.45
N TYR A 238 0.97 32.59 -17.18
CA TYR A 238 0.75 31.30 -16.51
C TYR A 238 -0.58 30.64 -16.90
N HIS A 239 -1.58 31.43 -17.32
CA HIS A 239 -2.90 30.91 -17.68
C HIS A 239 -2.94 30.25 -19.08
N ARG A 240 -2.03 30.62 -19.99
CA ARG A 240 -2.01 30.06 -21.36
C ARG A 240 -1.32 28.70 -21.37
N MET A 241 -2.11 27.63 -21.21
CA MET A 241 -1.87 26.22 -21.61
C MET A 241 -2.35 25.25 -20.53
N VAL A 242 -3.67 24.98 -20.48
CA VAL A 242 -4.19 23.80 -19.78
C VAL A 242 -5.45 23.32 -20.52
N GLU A 243 -5.29 22.57 -21.61
CA GLU A 243 -6.37 21.71 -22.11
C GLU A 243 -6.22 20.35 -21.43
N VAL A 244 -7.02 20.08 -20.40
CA VAL A 244 -7.22 18.72 -19.89
C VAL A 244 -8.38 18.13 -20.70
N PRO A 245 -8.21 16.98 -21.37
CA PRO A 245 -9.35 16.30 -21.97
C PRO A 245 -10.39 16.02 -20.90
N ALA A 246 -11.63 16.46 -21.10
CA ALA A 246 -12.73 16.05 -20.24
C ALA A 246 -12.84 14.52 -20.28
N PRO A 247 -13.04 13.84 -19.13
CA PRO A 247 -13.27 12.40 -19.15
C PRO A 247 -14.58 12.13 -19.90
N ASP A 248 -14.49 11.42 -21.03
CA ASP A 248 -15.67 10.88 -21.71
C ASP A 248 -16.33 9.84 -20.79
N THR A 249 -17.50 10.18 -20.27
CA THR A 249 -18.23 9.39 -19.26
C THR A 249 -19.06 8.24 -19.83
N GLU A 250 -19.02 7.96 -21.14
CA GLU A 250 -20.07 7.15 -21.76
C GLU A 250 -19.73 5.67 -22.04
N THR A 251 -18.54 5.16 -21.71
CA THR A 251 -18.30 3.71 -21.81
C THR A 251 -17.42 3.13 -20.69
N ASP A 252 -17.92 2.10 -20.02
CA ASP A 252 -17.12 1.22 -19.16
C ASP A 252 -16.21 0.36 -20.07
N SER A 253 -14.92 0.67 -20.12
CA SER A 253 -13.96 -0.16 -20.84
C SER A 253 -13.87 -1.55 -20.22
N LYS A 254 -13.83 -2.58 -21.07
CA LYS A 254 -13.61 -3.98 -20.67
C LYS A 254 -12.12 -4.33 -20.55
N GLN A 255 -11.23 -3.39 -20.86
CA GLN A 255 -9.79 -3.57 -20.84
C GLN A 255 -9.28 -3.72 -19.40
N LEU A 256 -8.44 -4.75 -19.19
CA LEU A 256 -7.73 -4.98 -17.94
C LEU A 256 -6.22 -4.83 -18.15
N LEU A 257 -5.61 -3.87 -17.48
CA LEU A 257 -4.17 -3.72 -17.39
C LEU A 257 -3.66 -4.43 -16.14
N MET A 258 -2.93 -5.52 -16.36
CA MET A 258 -2.23 -6.27 -15.32
C MET A 258 -0.84 -5.68 -15.13
N VAL A 259 -0.59 -5.06 -13.97
CA VAL A 259 0.67 -4.36 -13.70
C VAL A 259 1.45 -5.12 -12.64
N TYR A 260 2.54 -5.75 -13.06
CA TYR A 260 3.41 -6.52 -12.18
C TYR A 260 4.86 -6.34 -12.60
N HIS A 261 5.79 -6.24 -11.65
CA HIS A 261 7.19 -5.99 -11.98
C HIS A 261 7.77 -7.04 -12.95
N ARG A 262 7.26 -8.29 -12.96
CA ARG A 262 7.67 -9.32 -13.91
C ARG A 262 6.70 -9.47 -15.08
N LEU A 263 7.25 -9.79 -16.24
CA LEU A 263 6.52 -10.23 -17.42
C LEU A 263 5.86 -11.62 -17.25
N PRO A 264 4.88 -11.97 -18.10
CA PRO A 264 4.12 -13.22 -17.98
C PRO A 264 4.86 -14.44 -18.57
N PHE A 265 6.16 -14.32 -18.82
CA PHE A 265 7.04 -15.35 -19.36
C PHE A 265 8.44 -15.19 -18.76
N ASP A 266 9.24 -16.25 -18.80
CA ASP A 266 10.65 -16.22 -18.43
C ASP A 266 11.53 -16.28 -19.70
N THR A 267 12.81 -16.00 -19.56
CA THR A 267 13.79 -16.12 -20.65
C THR A 267 14.81 -17.21 -20.31
N ASP A 268 15.11 -18.08 -21.27
CA ASP A 268 16.08 -19.16 -21.18
C ASP A 268 17.08 -19.08 -22.32
N VAL A 269 18.32 -19.53 -22.13
CA VAL A 269 19.34 -19.52 -23.19
C VAL A 269 19.38 -20.88 -23.86
N GLN A 270 18.90 -20.97 -25.09
CA GLN A 270 18.91 -22.19 -25.91
C GLN A 270 19.82 -21.95 -27.13
N ASP A 271 20.78 -22.86 -27.36
CA ASP A 271 21.75 -22.76 -28.46
C ASP A 271 22.55 -21.44 -28.47
N GLY A 272 22.82 -20.88 -27.29
CA GLY A 272 23.55 -19.62 -27.13
C GLY A 272 22.71 -18.36 -27.39
N LEU A 273 21.41 -18.52 -27.70
CA LEU A 273 20.47 -17.42 -27.95
C LEU A 273 19.39 -17.37 -26.85
N PRO A 274 18.99 -16.17 -26.39
CA PRO A 274 17.90 -16.03 -25.46
C PRO A 274 16.56 -16.33 -26.15
N LYS A 275 15.75 -17.17 -25.52
CA LYS A 275 14.42 -17.58 -25.99
C LYS A 275 13.41 -17.43 -24.86
N ARG A 276 12.24 -16.88 -25.18
CA ARG A 276 11.13 -16.76 -24.23
C ARG A 276 10.48 -18.13 -24.00
N ILE A 277 10.20 -18.45 -22.75
CA ILE A 277 9.56 -19.68 -22.31
C ILE A 277 8.38 -19.36 -21.37
N PRO A 278 7.40 -20.27 -21.23
CA PRO A 278 6.39 -20.14 -20.19
C PRO A 278 7.01 -19.98 -18.79
N PRO A 279 6.31 -19.33 -17.85
CA PRO A 279 6.80 -19.19 -16.48
C PRO A 279 7.24 -20.54 -15.89
N ARG A 280 8.46 -20.61 -15.36
CA ARG A 280 9.05 -21.85 -14.81
C ARG A 280 8.28 -22.42 -13.61
N SER A 281 7.48 -21.59 -12.95
CA SER A 281 6.63 -21.98 -11.82
C SER A 281 5.16 -22.01 -12.28
N PRO A 282 4.62 -23.15 -12.73
CA PRO A 282 3.27 -23.25 -13.32
C PRO A 282 2.12 -22.97 -12.33
N ASN A 283 2.40 -22.99 -11.01
CA ASN A 283 1.45 -22.61 -9.95
C ASN A 283 1.79 -21.27 -9.26
N GLY A 284 2.71 -20.50 -9.85
CA GLY A 284 3.02 -19.17 -9.33
C GLY A 284 1.87 -18.17 -9.53
N ILE A 285 2.05 -16.97 -8.97
CA ILE A 285 1.11 -15.87 -9.15
C ILE A 285 0.95 -15.47 -10.63
N ILE A 286 2.00 -15.62 -11.45
CA ILE A 286 1.95 -15.23 -12.87
C ILE A 286 0.98 -16.13 -13.66
N PRO A 287 1.11 -17.47 -13.67
CA PRO A 287 0.12 -18.35 -14.31
C PRO A 287 -1.31 -18.15 -13.79
N SER A 288 -1.44 -17.84 -12.50
CA SER A 288 -2.71 -17.53 -11.85
C SER A 288 -3.38 -16.31 -12.46
N LEU A 289 -2.62 -15.23 -12.63
CA LEU A 289 -3.08 -13.99 -13.25
C LEU A 289 -3.34 -14.12 -14.75
N LEU A 290 -2.57 -14.95 -15.47
CA LEU A 290 -2.83 -15.24 -16.88
C LEU A 290 -4.20 -15.88 -17.11
N GLY A 291 -4.70 -16.64 -16.13
CA GLY A 291 -6.03 -17.26 -16.16
C GLY A 291 -7.17 -16.30 -16.49
N PHE A 292 -7.06 -15.01 -16.11
CA PHE A 292 -8.11 -13.99 -16.33
C PHE A 292 -8.25 -13.52 -17.78
N PHE A 293 -7.33 -13.92 -18.66
CA PHE A 293 -7.36 -13.59 -20.08
C PHE A 293 -7.81 -14.77 -20.95
N THR A 294 -8.04 -15.96 -20.35
CA THR A 294 -8.46 -17.17 -21.07
C THR A 294 -9.81 -17.03 -21.75
N SER A 295 -10.73 -16.24 -21.17
CA SER A 295 -12.04 -15.96 -21.73
C SER A 295 -12.03 -14.95 -22.89
N GLY A 296 -10.84 -14.53 -23.35
CA GLY A 296 -10.69 -13.51 -24.39
C GLY A 296 -10.96 -12.08 -23.92
N ARG A 297 -10.84 -11.78 -22.62
CA ARG A 297 -10.89 -10.39 -22.15
C ARG A 297 -9.74 -9.58 -22.79
N PRO A 298 -9.99 -8.37 -23.33
CA PRO A 298 -8.94 -7.46 -23.76
C PRO A 298 -7.99 -7.12 -22.61
N GLY A 299 -6.70 -7.36 -22.81
CA GLY A 299 -5.73 -7.36 -21.73
C GLY A 299 -4.37 -6.82 -22.11
N ILE A 300 -3.73 -6.13 -21.17
CA ILE A 300 -2.36 -5.65 -21.30
C ILE A 300 -1.59 -6.08 -20.05
N TRP A 301 -0.52 -6.83 -20.21
CA TRP A 301 0.40 -7.14 -19.12
C TRP A 301 1.61 -6.22 -19.18
N ILE A 302 1.81 -5.39 -18.16
CA ILE A 302 2.95 -4.48 -18.05
C ILE A 302 3.95 -5.04 -17.05
N GLY A 303 5.21 -5.19 -17.48
CA GLY A 303 6.33 -5.66 -16.66
C GLY A 303 7.69 -5.18 -17.19
N GLU A 304 8.73 -5.30 -16.37
CA GLU A 304 10.09 -4.92 -16.76
C GLU A 304 10.89 -6.09 -17.34
N GLU A 305 11.85 -5.75 -18.20
CA GLU A 305 12.85 -6.67 -18.76
C GLU A 305 14.20 -5.96 -18.89
N GLU A 306 15.29 -6.74 -18.81
CA GLU A 306 16.64 -6.23 -19.06
C GLU A 306 16.76 -5.68 -20.50
N ALA A 307 17.11 -4.40 -20.61
CA ALA A 307 17.30 -3.72 -21.89
C ALA A 307 18.42 -4.38 -22.70
N GLY A 308 18.15 -4.66 -23.97
CA GLY A 308 19.11 -5.30 -24.87
C GLY A 308 19.30 -6.80 -24.65
N LEU A 309 18.56 -7.44 -23.74
CA LEU A 309 18.62 -8.88 -23.48
C LEU A 309 18.43 -9.72 -24.76
N LEU A 310 17.64 -9.21 -25.71
CA LEU A 310 17.20 -9.94 -26.90
C LEU A 310 17.85 -9.46 -28.22
N GLY A 311 18.65 -8.39 -28.21
CA GLY A 311 19.23 -7.79 -29.43
C GLY A 311 18.20 -7.43 -30.51
N ASP A 312 18.58 -7.53 -31.79
CA ASP A 312 17.71 -7.30 -32.97
C ASP A 312 16.94 -8.56 -33.41
N ASN A 313 16.79 -9.59 -32.57
CA ASN A 313 16.24 -10.88 -32.99
C ASN A 313 14.72 -10.81 -33.24
N PRO A 314 14.25 -10.99 -34.49
CA PRO A 314 12.83 -10.84 -34.87
C PRO A 314 11.93 -12.02 -34.46
N ASP A 315 12.46 -13.16 -34.03
CA ASP A 315 11.68 -14.34 -33.59
C ASP A 315 11.07 -14.18 -32.17
N LEU A 316 11.14 -12.97 -31.59
CA LEU A 316 10.82 -12.68 -30.19
C LEU A 316 9.64 -11.71 -30.03
N THR A 317 8.54 -11.99 -30.73
CA THR A 317 7.22 -11.46 -30.36
C THR A 317 6.89 -11.82 -28.90
N PRO A 318 5.97 -11.12 -28.21
CA PRO A 318 5.55 -11.50 -26.86
C PRO A 318 5.17 -12.99 -26.85
N HIS A 319 5.79 -13.82 -26.00
CA HIS A 319 5.35 -15.21 -25.82
C HIS A 319 4.08 -15.21 -24.99
N ILE A 320 3.03 -14.66 -25.59
CA ILE A 320 1.66 -14.84 -25.17
C ILE A 320 1.11 -15.88 -26.13
N ASP A 321 0.77 -17.02 -25.57
CA ASP A 321 0.03 -18.06 -26.26
C ASP A 321 -1.30 -17.44 -26.73
N ARG A 322 -1.39 -17.06 -28.01
CA ARG A 322 -2.56 -16.41 -28.60
C ARG A 322 -3.73 -17.38 -28.77
N GLU A 323 -3.48 -18.69 -28.78
CA GLU A 323 -4.55 -19.67 -28.77
C GLU A 323 -5.23 -19.68 -27.39
N LYS A 324 -4.43 -19.56 -26.33
CA LYS A 324 -4.92 -19.56 -24.94
C LYS A 324 -5.37 -18.18 -24.44
N TYR A 325 -4.74 -17.10 -24.89
CA TYR A 325 -4.98 -15.72 -24.45
C TYR A 325 -5.10 -14.77 -25.66
N PRO A 326 -6.16 -14.91 -26.48
CA PRO A 326 -6.22 -14.29 -27.81
C PRO A 326 -6.16 -12.76 -27.82
N ASN A 327 -6.63 -12.12 -26.74
CA ASN A 327 -6.73 -10.66 -26.64
C ASN A 327 -5.75 -10.06 -25.60
N LEU A 328 -4.74 -10.82 -25.16
CA LEU A 328 -3.71 -10.35 -24.25
C LEU A 328 -2.47 -9.91 -25.03
N ARG A 329 -1.89 -8.76 -24.66
CA ARG A 329 -0.56 -8.33 -25.11
C ARG A 329 0.35 -8.03 -23.92
N ALA A 330 1.66 -8.20 -24.11
CA ALA A 330 2.65 -7.80 -23.11
C ALA A 330 3.24 -6.47 -23.55
N SER A 331 3.32 -5.53 -22.62
CA SER A 331 3.97 -4.24 -22.80
C SER A 331 5.20 -4.19 -21.88
N ILE A 332 6.37 -4.10 -22.50
CA ILE A 332 7.66 -4.31 -21.83
C ILE A 332 8.28 -2.95 -21.50
N ILE A 333 8.71 -2.78 -20.27
CA ILE A 333 9.50 -1.63 -19.83
C ILE A 333 10.98 -2.04 -19.85
N PRO A 334 11.75 -1.66 -20.88
CA PRO A 334 13.16 -2.02 -20.96
C PRO A 334 13.97 -1.22 -19.92
N LEU A 335 14.69 -1.92 -19.05
CA LEU A 335 15.52 -1.32 -18.00
C LEU A 335 16.95 -1.84 -18.04
N PRO A 336 17.98 -1.00 -17.83
CA PRO A 336 19.33 -1.49 -17.60
C PRO A 336 19.37 -2.50 -16.45
N LYS A 337 20.17 -3.56 -16.57
CA LYS A 337 20.33 -4.58 -15.51
C LYS A 337 20.59 -4.01 -14.12
N LYS A 338 21.45 -2.98 -14.05
CA LYS A 338 21.77 -2.27 -12.81
C LYS A 338 20.54 -1.66 -12.13
N ASP A 339 19.56 -1.22 -12.92
CA ASP A 339 18.36 -0.55 -12.42
C ASP A 339 17.39 -1.59 -11.84
N ILE A 340 17.28 -2.75 -12.49
CA ILE A 340 16.51 -3.92 -12.03
C ILE A 340 17.11 -4.45 -10.72
N ASP A 341 18.43 -4.63 -10.69
CA ASP A 341 19.15 -5.10 -9.51
C ASP A 341 18.95 -4.16 -8.32
N LEU A 342 19.09 -2.84 -8.54
CA LEU A 342 18.92 -1.85 -7.49
C LEU A 342 17.46 -1.77 -6.99
N PHE A 343 16.49 -1.73 -7.90
CA PHE A 343 15.07 -1.64 -7.60
C PHE A 343 14.55 -2.88 -6.84
N TYR A 344 14.82 -4.07 -7.36
CA TYR A 344 14.23 -5.31 -6.86
C TYR A 344 15.15 -6.07 -5.90
N ARG A 345 16.42 -6.29 -6.26
CA ARG A 345 17.31 -7.20 -5.51
C ARG A 345 17.92 -6.52 -4.28
N VAL A 346 18.10 -5.21 -4.33
CA VAL A 346 18.68 -4.41 -3.24
C VAL A 346 17.57 -3.68 -2.48
N PHE A 347 17.03 -2.60 -3.03
CA PHE A 347 16.18 -1.67 -2.28
C PHE A 347 14.93 -2.34 -1.68
N SER A 348 14.15 -3.02 -2.52
CA SER A 348 12.95 -3.75 -2.11
C SER A 348 13.21 -4.81 -1.04
N LYS A 349 14.39 -5.45 -1.07
CA LYS A 349 14.75 -6.58 -0.20
C LYS A 349 15.52 -6.19 1.06
N GLU A 350 16.16 -5.02 1.05
CA GLU A 350 16.83 -4.45 2.22
C GLU A 350 15.91 -3.50 3.01
N ALA A 351 15.03 -2.74 2.35
CA ALA A 351 14.17 -1.77 3.03
C ALA A 351 12.80 -2.36 3.39
N PHE A 352 12.07 -2.89 2.39
CA PHE A 352 10.67 -3.26 2.56
C PHE A 352 10.49 -4.68 3.06
N TRP A 353 11.14 -5.67 2.46
CA TRP A 353 10.97 -7.07 2.85
C TRP A 353 11.17 -7.33 4.36
N PRO A 354 12.24 -6.84 5.02
CA PRO A 354 12.41 -7.06 6.44
C PRO A 354 11.33 -6.35 7.25
N THR A 355 10.98 -5.12 6.88
CA THR A 355 9.96 -4.31 7.58
C THR A 355 8.56 -4.92 7.49
N ILE A 356 8.16 -5.34 6.29
CA ILE A 356 6.88 -6.01 6.02
C ILE A 356 6.71 -7.25 6.90
N PHE A 357 7.77 -8.03 7.09
CA PHE A 357 7.76 -9.22 7.93
C PHE A 357 8.21 -8.97 9.38
N SER A 358 8.32 -7.71 9.82
CA SER A 358 8.68 -7.31 11.19
C SER A 358 10.10 -7.70 11.66
N PHE A 359 11.04 -7.90 10.74
CA PHE A 359 12.47 -8.12 11.01
C PHE A 359 13.26 -6.81 10.92
N ILE A 360 12.87 -5.81 11.72
CA ILE A 360 13.41 -4.44 11.67
C ILE A 360 14.93 -4.37 11.78
N SER A 361 15.56 -5.25 12.57
CA SER A 361 17.01 -5.30 12.73
C SER A 361 17.78 -5.59 11.43
N LYS A 362 17.09 -6.10 10.39
CA LYS A 362 17.65 -6.37 9.06
C LYS A 362 17.33 -5.27 8.05
N ALA A 363 16.48 -4.29 8.39
CA ALA A 363 16.06 -3.24 7.49
C ALA A 363 17.18 -2.21 7.27
N LYS A 364 17.38 -1.79 6.01
CA LYS A 364 18.28 -0.68 5.64
C LYS A 364 17.52 0.32 4.78
N PHE A 365 17.59 1.59 5.15
CA PHE A 365 16.95 2.67 4.41
C PHE A 365 18.02 3.54 3.74
N ASN A 366 17.95 3.62 2.41
CA ASN A 366 18.83 4.44 1.58
C ASN A 366 17.98 5.40 0.73
N HIS A 367 18.21 6.71 0.88
CA HIS A 367 17.42 7.75 0.20
C HIS A 367 17.69 7.82 -1.30
N ASP A 368 18.90 7.55 -1.78
CA ASP A 368 19.21 7.51 -3.21
C ASP A 368 18.51 6.33 -3.88
N HIS A 369 18.48 5.18 -3.21
CA HIS A 369 17.77 4.00 -3.68
C HIS A 369 16.24 4.24 -3.72
N TRP A 370 15.70 5.05 -2.80
CA TRP A 370 14.30 5.48 -2.84
C TRP A 370 14.00 6.36 -4.05
N GLN A 371 14.85 7.33 -4.39
CA GLN A 371 14.68 8.13 -5.61
C GLN A 371 14.69 7.25 -6.86
N HIS A 372 15.56 6.24 -6.89
CA HIS A 372 15.57 5.24 -7.96
C HIS A 372 14.26 4.43 -8.01
N TYR A 373 13.77 3.99 -6.86
CA TYR A 373 12.49 3.29 -6.76
C TYR A 373 11.30 4.12 -7.26
N LEU A 374 11.27 5.42 -6.94
CA LEU A 374 10.28 6.37 -7.47
C LEU A 374 10.35 6.48 -8.99
N ARG A 375 11.55 6.67 -9.55
CA ARG A 375 11.77 6.72 -11.00
C ARG A 375 11.25 5.46 -11.70
N ILE A 376 11.52 4.27 -11.16
CA ILE A 376 11.00 3.03 -11.75
C ILE A 376 9.47 2.97 -11.68
N ASN A 377 8.87 3.32 -10.54
CA ASN A 377 7.40 3.35 -10.39
C ASN A 377 6.75 4.37 -11.35
N GLU A 378 7.40 5.51 -11.61
CA GLU A 378 6.95 6.50 -12.58
C GLU A 378 6.97 5.94 -14.01
N LEU A 379 8.01 5.18 -14.40
CA LEU A 379 8.05 4.50 -15.71
C LEU A 379 6.88 3.52 -15.87
N PHE A 380 6.55 2.77 -14.82
CA PHE A 380 5.37 1.89 -14.82
C PHE A 380 4.07 2.69 -14.98
N ALA A 381 3.90 3.78 -14.23
CA ALA A 381 2.71 4.62 -14.33
C ALA A 381 2.56 5.26 -15.71
N ASN A 382 3.65 5.79 -16.29
CA ASN A 382 3.65 6.37 -17.64
C ASN A 382 3.24 5.32 -18.67
N ARG A 383 3.79 4.10 -18.58
CA ARG A 383 3.40 3.04 -19.50
C ARG A 383 1.92 2.66 -19.37
N VAL A 384 1.39 2.60 -18.15
CA VAL A 384 -0.04 2.34 -17.94
C VAL A 384 -0.86 3.47 -18.58
N ALA A 385 -0.46 4.73 -18.37
CA ALA A 385 -1.17 5.90 -18.88
C ALA A 385 -1.21 5.96 -20.42
N GLU A 386 -0.10 5.59 -21.08
CA GLU A 386 0.02 5.49 -22.54
C GLU A 386 -0.89 4.41 -23.16
N GLU A 387 -1.04 3.28 -22.45
CA GLU A 387 -1.60 2.05 -23.01
C GLU A 387 -3.08 1.85 -22.65
N ALA A 388 -3.54 2.50 -21.57
CA ALA A 388 -4.88 2.31 -21.04
C ALA A 388 -5.94 3.06 -21.87
N GLU A 389 -7.02 2.36 -22.20
CA GLU A 389 -8.25 2.99 -22.72
C GLU A 389 -8.90 3.90 -21.66
N PRO A 390 -9.75 4.86 -22.05
CA PRO A 390 -10.58 5.61 -21.10
C PRO A 390 -11.37 4.66 -20.18
N ASN A 391 -11.39 4.96 -18.88
CA ASN A 391 -12.11 4.20 -17.84
C ASN A 391 -11.67 2.72 -17.68
N ALA A 392 -10.49 2.34 -18.16
CA ALA A 392 -9.98 0.96 -18.05
C ALA A 392 -9.72 0.52 -16.60
N LEU A 393 -9.71 -0.80 -16.38
CA LEU A 393 -9.36 -1.40 -15.10
C LEU A 393 -7.85 -1.60 -15.01
N VAL A 394 -7.23 -1.07 -13.97
CA VAL A 394 -5.80 -1.25 -13.69
C VAL A 394 -5.66 -2.10 -12.44
N TRP A 395 -4.97 -3.23 -12.53
CA TRP A 395 -4.72 -4.12 -11.40
C TRP A 395 -3.22 -4.19 -11.11
N ILE A 396 -2.81 -3.49 -10.07
CA ILE A 396 -1.41 -3.36 -9.62
C ILE A 396 -1.12 -4.40 -8.54
N HIS A 397 0.06 -5.01 -8.64
CA HIS A 397 0.48 -6.08 -7.74
C HIS A 397 1.78 -5.77 -7.01
N GLU A 398 1.72 -5.94 -5.69
CA GLU A 398 2.83 -6.04 -4.74
C GLU A 398 3.58 -4.74 -4.37
N TYR A 399 4.25 -4.77 -3.22
CA TYR A 399 5.00 -3.68 -2.61
C TYR A 399 6.10 -3.08 -3.49
N ASN A 400 6.53 -3.75 -4.56
CA ASN A 400 7.46 -3.19 -5.52
C ASN A 400 6.86 -2.01 -6.32
N LEU A 401 5.53 -1.92 -6.37
CA LEU A 401 4.78 -0.94 -7.16
C LEU A 401 3.90 -0.02 -6.30
N TRP A 402 4.24 0.16 -5.02
CA TRP A 402 3.47 1.01 -4.09
C TRP A 402 3.27 2.45 -4.57
N MET A 403 4.16 2.98 -5.43
CA MET A 403 4.12 4.38 -5.87
C MET A 403 3.48 4.57 -7.25
N VAL A 404 3.17 3.49 -7.97
CA VAL A 404 2.46 3.58 -9.26
C VAL A 404 1.11 4.31 -9.14
N PRO A 405 0.24 4.05 -8.13
CA PRO A 405 -1.04 4.76 -8.02
C PRO A 405 -0.91 6.29 -7.94
N ALA A 406 0.05 6.81 -7.17
CA ALA A 406 0.32 8.25 -7.06
C ALA A 406 0.65 8.89 -8.42
N PHE A 407 1.55 8.28 -9.18
CA PHE A 407 1.95 8.80 -10.49
C PHE A 407 0.86 8.64 -11.54
N LEU A 408 0.15 7.52 -11.50
CA LEU A 408 -0.88 7.20 -12.48
C LEU A 408 -2.12 8.08 -12.33
N ARG A 409 -2.61 8.27 -11.10
CA ARG A 409 -3.83 9.04 -10.84
C ARG A 409 -3.72 10.50 -11.31
N ARG A 410 -2.51 11.09 -11.22
CA ARG A 410 -2.21 12.45 -11.73
C ARG A 410 -2.44 12.58 -13.24
N GLN A 411 -2.11 11.53 -13.99
CA GLN A 411 -2.16 11.50 -15.45
C GLN A 411 -3.52 11.05 -15.95
N ARG A 412 -4.12 10.08 -15.26
CA ARG A 412 -5.31 9.35 -15.69
C ARG A 412 -6.32 9.23 -14.55
N PRO A 413 -7.02 10.33 -14.21
CA PRO A 413 -8.03 10.34 -13.16
C PRO A 413 -9.22 9.43 -13.48
N ASP A 414 -9.45 9.11 -14.75
CA ASP A 414 -10.53 8.27 -15.28
C ASP A 414 -10.38 6.77 -14.96
N LEU A 415 -9.16 6.29 -14.71
CA LEU A 415 -8.91 4.85 -14.56
C LEU A 415 -9.43 4.30 -13.22
N LYS A 416 -9.86 3.03 -13.20
CA LYS A 416 -10.21 2.32 -11.97
C LYS A 416 -8.99 1.53 -11.48
N ILE A 417 -8.38 1.98 -10.40
CA ILE A 417 -7.09 1.47 -9.90
C ILE A 417 -7.33 0.52 -8.73
N GLY A 418 -7.06 -0.76 -8.95
CA GLY A 418 -7.01 -1.81 -7.94
C GLY A 418 -5.56 -2.12 -7.54
N PHE A 419 -5.32 -2.35 -6.25
CA PHE A 419 -4.04 -2.80 -5.72
C PHE A 419 -4.20 -4.09 -4.92
N PHE A 420 -3.38 -5.10 -5.19
CA PHE A 420 -3.32 -6.33 -4.39
C PHE A 420 -1.94 -6.54 -3.77
N HIS A 421 -1.93 -6.72 -2.45
CA HIS A 421 -0.72 -6.94 -1.65
C HIS A 421 -0.57 -8.44 -1.31
N HIS A 422 0.41 -9.15 -1.90
CA HIS A 422 0.57 -10.61 -1.70
C HIS A 422 1.45 -10.96 -0.50
N THR A 423 2.23 -10.01 0.00
CA THR A 423 2.97 -10.21 1.25
C THR A 423 2.09 -9.88 2.47
N ALA A 424 2.60 -10.17 3.67
CA ALA A 424 1.97 -9.69 4.89
C ALA A 424 1.85 -8.16 4.87
N PHE A 425 0.92 -7.58 5.63
CA PHE A 425 0.93 -6.14 5.88
C PHE A 425 1.22 -5.90 7.36
N PRO A 426 2.34 -5.23 7.71
CA PRO A 426 2.77 -5.09 9.10
C PRO A 426 1.84 -4.19 9.91
N PRO A 427 1.79 -4.34 11.24
CA PRO A 427 1.06 -3.41 12.11
C PRO A 427 1.65 -2.00 12.04
N ALA A 428 0.86 -1.01 12.49
CA ALA A 428 1.17 0.40 12.28
C ALA A 428 2.49 0.86 12.92
N ASP A 429 2.82 0.37 14.11
CA ASP A 429 4.08 0.65 14.81
C ASP A 429 5.32 0.19 14.01
N ILE A 430 5.22 -0.95 13.33
CA ILE A 430 6.28 -1.49 12.47
C ILE A 430 6.34 -0.74 11.12
N PHE A 431 5.20 -0.53 10.46
CA PHE A 431 5.16 0.19 9.18
C PHE A 431 5.68 1.62 9.33
N ASN A 432 5.39 2.27 10.47
CA ASN A 432 5.77 3.65 10.73
C ASN A 432 7.29 3.88 10.88
N ILE A 433 8.09 2.81 10.90
CA ILE A 433 9.56 2.88 10.86
C ILE A 433 10.07 3.23 9.46
N ILE A 434 9.29 2.95 8.39
CA ILE A 434 9.67 3.29 7.03
C ILE A 434 9.78 4.83 6.88
N PRO A 435 10.90 5.37 6.39
CA PRO A 435 11.07 6.82 6.23
C PRO A 435 10.02 7.44 5.31
N TRP A 436 9.69 6.75 4.21
CA TRP A 436 8.78 7.20 3.14
C TRP A 436 7.34 6.73 3.32
N ARG A 437 6.95 6.36 4.54
CA ARG A 437 5.62 5.83 4.88
C ARG A 437 4.48 6.74 4.44
N ARG A 438 4.69 8.06 4.51
CA ARG A 438 3.68 9.08 4.18
C ARG A 438 3.39 9.06 2.69
N GLU A 439 4.44 9.05 1.88
CA GLU A 439 4.37 9.00 0.41
C GLU A 439 3.75 7.68 -0.06
N ILE A 440 4.13 6.56 0.56
CA ILE A 440 3.58 5.23 0.25
C ILE A 440 2.08 5.18 0.54
N VAL A 441 1.66 5.66 1.72
CA VAL A 441 0.24 5.67 2.10
C VAL A 441 -0.55 6.63 1.23
N GLY A 442 -0.03 7.84 0.98
CA GLY A 442 -0.62 8.80 0.06
C GLY A 442 -0.84 8.25 -1.34
N SER A 443 0.12 7.45 -1.84
CA SER A 443 -0.02 6.72 -3.10
C SER A 443 -1.10 5.65 -3.04
N LEU A 444 -1.06 4.74 -2.06
CA LEU A 444 -2.05 3.67 -1.96
C LEU A 444 -3.48 4.19 -1.83
N LEU A 445 -3.68 5.35 -1.19
CA LEU A 445 -5.00 6.01 -1.10
C LEU A 445 -5.53 6.53 -2.45
N GLN A 446 -4.72 6.56 -3.50
CA GLN A 446 -5.16 6.88 -4.87
C GLN A 446 -5.82 5.70 -5.59
N CYS A 447 -5.80 4.51 -4.98
CA CYS A 447 -6.55 3.35 -5.45
C CYS A 447 -8.04 3.49 -5.15
N ASP A 448 -8.87 2.78 -5.92
CA ASP A 448 -10.31 2.64 -5.68
C ASP A 448 -10.63 1.35 -4.92
N PHE A 449 -9.78 0.33 -5.08
CA PHE A 449 -9.86 -0.92 -4.34
C PHE A 449 -8.47 -1.42 -3.89
N ILE A 450 -8.30 -1.70 -2.59
CA ILE A 450 -7.08 -2.27 -2.03
C ILE A 450 -7.42 -3.60 -1.37
N SER A 451 -6.71 -4.66 -1.73
CA SER A 451 -6.95 -5.99 -1.20
C SER A 451 -5.68 -6.69 -0.71
N PHE A 452 -5.89 -7.54 0.29
CA PHE A 452 -4.88 -8.33 0.98
C PHE A 452 -5.32 -9.80 1.02
N HIS A 453 -4.46 -10.69 1.49
CA HIS A 453 -4.84 -12.10 1.66
C HIS A 453 -5.85 -12.33 2.80
N ILE A 454 -5.70 -11.63 3.93
CA ILE A 454 -6.48 -11.92 5.14
C ILE A 454 -7.01 -10.65 5.81
N PRO A 455 -8.12 -10.76 6.57
CA PRO A 455 -8.73 -9.64 7.29
C PRO A 455 -7.77 -8.85 8.19
N ARG A 456 -6.82 -9.52 8.88
CA ARG A 456 -5.83 -8.86 9.74
C ARG A 456 -5.00 -7.81 9.00
N TYR A 457 -4.62 -8.09 7.76
CA TYR A 457 -3.80 -7.16 6.97
C TYR A 457 -4.62 -5.95 6.51
N VAL A 458 -5.94 -6.11 6.33
CA VAL A 458 -6.85 -4.98 6.09
C VAL A 458 -6.86 -4.03 7.29
N GLU A 459 -7.04 -4.55 8.50
CA GLU A 459 -7.06 -3.69 9.70
C GLU A 459 -5.69 -3.07 9.98
N ASN A 460 -4.60 -3.81 9.76
CA ASN A 460 -3.25 -3.24 9.85
C ASN A 460 -3.07 -2.06 8.87
N PHE A 461 -3.57 -2.18 7.63
CA PHE A 461 -3.57 -1.08 6.67
C PHE A 461 -4.39 0.11 7.17
N VAL A 462 -5.61 -0.12 7.67
CA VAL A 462 -6.45 0.95 8.21
C VAL A 462 -5.75 1.69 9.35
N ASP A 463 -5.08 0.99 10.26
CA ASP A 463 -4.36 1.59 11.38
C ASP A 463 -3.10 2.35 10.94
N VAL A 464 -2.42 1.87 9.89
CA VAL A 464 -1.36 2.64 9.20
C VAL A 464 -1.93 3.93 8.62
N VAL A 465 -3.05 3.88 7.90
CA VAL A 465 -3.66 5.09 7.31
C VAL A 465 -4.06 6.08 8.41
N LYS A 466 -4.65 5.62 9.52
CA LYS A 466 -4.98 6.48 10.68
C LYS A 466 -3.76 7.17 11.29
N SER A 467 -2.55 6.62 11.12
CA SER A 467 -1.31 7.26 11.56
C SER A 467 -0.91 8.47 10.69
N HIS A 468 -1.53 8.63 9.51
CA HIS A 468 -1.13 9.62 8.50
C HIS A 468 -2.25 10.55 8.03
N ALA A 469 -3.50 10.14 8.15
CA ALA A 469 -4.66 10.92 7.75
C ALA A 469 -5.87 10.63 8.66
N PRO A 470 -6.79 11.61 8.84
CA PRO A 470 -8.10 11.33 9.40
C PRO A 470 -8.86 10.32 8.53
N VAL A 471 -9.25 9.20 9.13
CA VAL A 471 -9.97 8.13 8.44
C VAL A 471 -11.35 7.97 9.06
N LYS A 472 -12.39 8.04 8.24
CA LYS A 472 -13.74 7.63 8.63
C LYS A 472 -13.99 6.21 8.12
N VAL A 473 -14.20 5.27 9.03
CA VAL A 473 -14.63 3.91 8.67
C VAL A 473 -16.13 3.95 8.36
N LEU A 474 -16.50 3.68 7.10
CA LEU A 474 -17.89 3.74 6.65
C LEU A 474 -18.61 2.41 6.84
N SER A 475 -17.92 1.28 6.65
CA SER A 475 -18.53 -0.04 6.84
C SER A 475 -17.52 -1.10 7.27
N ARG A 476 -18.04 -2.10 8.00
CA ARG A 476 -17.32 -3.30 8.45
C ARG A 476 -18.15 -4.54 8.17
N ILE A 477 -17.48 -5.66 7.90
CA ILE A 477 -18.10 -6.97 7.67
C ILE A 477 -17.51 -8.03 8.58
N ASN A 478 -18.29 -9.07 8.85
CA ASN A 478 -17.86 -10.21 9.68
C ASN A 478 -16.90 -11.11 8.90
N ALA A 479 -15.75 -11.43 9.50
CA ALA A 479 -14.72 -12.27 8.89
C ALA A 479 -15.02 -13.78 9.02
N ALA A 480 -15.88 -14.19 9.96
CA ALA A 480 -16.18 -15.59 10.27
C ALA A 480 -16.86 -16.36 9.13
N LYS A 481 -17.28 -15.67 8.05
CA LYS A 481 -17.81 -16.33 6.85
C LYS A 481 -16.77 -17.23 6.16
N GLN A 482 -15.49 -16.86 6.22
CA GLN A 482 -14.41 -17.58 5.54
C GLN A 482 -13.20 -17.84 6.45
N PHE A 483 -13.01 -17.04 7.51
CA PHE A 483 -11.77 -17.05 8.30
C PHE A 483 -12.03 -17.44 9.75
N LEU A 484 -11.05 -18.12 10.35
CA LEU A 484 -10.93 -18.25 11.79
C LEU A 484 -10.72 -16.88 12.43
N THR A 485 -11.56 -16.57 13.42
CA THR A 485 -11.59 -15.23 14.04
C THR A 485 -11.00 -15.20 15.44
N TYR A 486 -10.93 -16.34 16.13
CA TYR A 486 -10.38 -16.50 17.49
C TYR A 486 -9.50 -17.75 17.60
N SER A 487 -8.69 -17.82 18.66
CA SER A 487 -7.73 -18.92 18.91
C SER A 487 -6.79 -19.19 17.73
N CYS A 488 -6.41 -18.14 16.99
CA CYS A 488 -5.43 -18.14 15.91
C CYS A 488 -4.68 -16.82 15.93
N ALA A 489 -3.35 -16.83 15.81
CA ALA A 489 -2.52 -15.64 15.95
C ALA A 489 -2.88 -14.49 14.98
N LEU A 490 -3.40 -14.81 13.79
CA LEU A 490 -3.78 -13.84 12.77
C LEU A 490 -5.30 -13.60 12.66
N GLY A 491 -6.13 -14.26 13.48
CA GLY A 491 -7.59 -14.12 13.41
C GLY A 491 -8.09 -12.75 13.85
N ILE A 492 -9.17 -12.27 13.22
CA ILE A 492 -9.99 -11.12 13.67
C ILE A 492 -11.47 -11.39 13.41
N ASP A 493 -12.36 -10.78 14.20
CA ASP A 493 -13.81 -10.95 14.10
C ASP A 493 -14.45 -10.16 12.95
N LYS A 494 -13.97 -8.94 12.70
CA LYS A 494 -14.51 -8.01 11.71
C LYS A 494 -13.39 -7.34 10.93
N MET A 495 -13.64 -7.06 9.66
CA MET A 495 -12.78 -6.21 8.85
C MET A 495 -13.52 -5.03 8.27
N THR A 496 -12.80 -3.93 8.11
CA THR A 496 -13.20 -2.73 7.43
C THR A 496 -13.33 -3.00 5.94
N LYS A 497 -14.46 -2.58 5.37
CA LYS A 497 -14.79 -2.80 3.96
C LYS A 497 -14.73 -1.50 3.15
N LEU A 498 -14.98 -0.37 3.79
CA LEU A 498 -15.03 0.93 3.16
C LEU A 498 -14.50 2.00 4.12
N ILE A 499 -13.58 2.83 3.64
CA ILE A 499 -13.05 3.99 4.36
C ILE A 499 -13.24 5.26 3.52
N ALA A 500 -13.43 6.40 4.18
CA ALA A 500 -13.34 7.71 3.58
C ALA A 500 -12.12 8.47 4.12
N VAL A 501 -11.34 9.04 3.20
CA VAL A 501 -10.15 9.85 3.48
C VAL A 501 -10.15 11.04 2.51
N GLY A 502 -10.28 12.26 3.03
CA GLY A 502 -10.48 13.44 2.18
C GLY A 502 -11.77 13.33 1.37
N ASP A 503 -11.69 13.58 0.06
CA ASP A 503 -12.78 13.44 -0.91
C ASP A 503 -12.87 12.04 -1.54
N ARG A 504 -12.02 11.09 -1.11
CA ARG A 504 -11.97 9.73 -1.65
C ARG A 504 -12.65 8.72 -0.73
N THR A 505 -13.41 7.82 -1.35
CA THR A 505 -13.93 6.62 -0.71
C THR A 505 -13.17 5.41 -1.27
N ILE A 506 -12.59 4.60 -0.39
CA ILE A 506 -11.71 3.50 -0.80
C ILE A 506 -12.27 2.19 -0.26
N ARG A 507 -12.47 1.25 -1.18
CA ARG A 507 -12.94 -0.09 -0.82
C ARG A 507 -11.76 -0.97 -0.43
N LEU A 508 -11.96 -1.78 0.62
CA LEU A 508 -10.96 -2.69 1.15
C LEU A 508 -11.41 -4.16 1.02
N GLY A 509 -10.47 -5.09 0.88
CA GLY A 509 -10.76 -6.50 0.66
C GLY A 509 -9.76 -7.45 1.30
N ALA A 510 -10.26 -8.63 1.67
CA ALA A 510 -9.44 -9.79 2.01
C ALA A 510 -9.84 -10.93 1.09
N GLN A 511 -8.97 -11.30 0.16
CA GLN A 511 -9.16 -12.41 -0.77
C GLN A 511 -7.87 -13.24 -0.83
N PRO A 512 -7.77 -14.38 -0.13
CA PRO A 512 -6.58 -15.22 -0.16
C PRO A 512 -6.45 -15.85 -1.55
N VAL A 513 -5.25 -15.83 -2.12
CA VAL A 513 -5.01 -16.47 -3.43
C VAL A 513 -5.21 -17.98 -3.29
N GLY A 514 -5.95 -18.57 -4.24
CA GLY A 514 -6.15 -20.01 -4.33
C GLY A 514 -5.12 -20.70 -5.23
N VAL A 515 -5.21 -22.02 -5.34
CA VAL A 515 -4.37 -22.82 -6.27
C VAL A 515 -5.09 -23.05 -7.60
N ASN A 516 -4.33 -23.34 -8.66
CA ASN A 516 -4.89 -23.84 -9.91
C ASN A 516 -5.13 -25.36 -9.82
N ARG A 517 -6.30 -25.74 -9.27
CA ARG A 517 -6.65 -27.14 -9.03
C ARG A 517 -6.71 -27.97 -10.30
N GLU A 518 -7.20 -27.42 -11.41
CA GLU A 518 -7.26 -28.11 -12.70
C GLU A 518 -5.86 -28.48 -13.21
N ASN A 519 -4.90 -27.55 -13.11
CA ASN A 519 -3.51 -27.83 -13.47
C ASN A 519 -2.88 -28.89 -12.56
N ILE A 520 -3.13 -28.83 -11.24
CA ILE A 520 -2.65 -29.84 -10.29
C ILE A 520 -3.23 -31.22 -10.63
N GLN A 521 -4.54 -31.30 -10.93
CA GLN A 521 -5.19 -32.55 -11.35
C GLN A 521 -4.56 -33.12 -12.61
N ARG A 522 -4.37 -32.28 -13.64
CA ARG A 522 -3.74 -32.69 -14.90
C ARG A 522 -2.33 -33.25 -14.68
N ILE A 523 -1.53 -32.61 -13.82
CA ILE A 523 -0.18 -33.06 -13.49
C ILE A 523 -0.21 -34.36 -12.69
N TYR A 524 -1.14 -34.50 -11.75
CA TYR A 524 -1.31 -35.71 -10.95
C TYR A 524 -1.75 -36.91 -11.81
N ASP A 525 -2.61 -36.67 -12.81
CA ASP A 525 -3.10 -37.71 -13.71
C ASP A 525 -2.11 -38.12 -14.81
N ASP A 526 -1.05 -37.33 -15.01
CA ASP A 526 -0.01 -37.65 -15.97
C ASP A 526 0.67 -39.01 -15.65
N PRO A 527 0.77 -39.93 -16.62
CA PRO A 527 1.35 -41.25 -16.40
C PRO A 527 2.78 -41.23 -15.85
N ALA A 528 3.60 -40.23 -16.24
CA ALA A 528 4.97 -40.12 -15.74
C ALA A 528 4.98 -39.69 -14.27
N THR A 529 4.08 -38.79 -13.86
CA THR A 529 3.88 -38.44 -12.43
C THR A 529 3.40 -39.64 -11.63
N LYS A 530 2.39 -40.40 -12.10
CA LYS A 530 1.91 -41.61 -11.40
C LYS A 530 3.03 -42.64 -11.20
N THR A 531 3.81 -42.91 -12.25
CA THR A 531 4.98 -43.80 -12.17
C THR A 531 6.01 -43.29 -11.15
N ARG A 532 6.25 -41.98 -11.09
CA ARG A 532 7.16 -41.36 -10.12
C ARG A 532 6.66 -41.52 -8.69
N ILE A 533 5.37 -41.30 -8.45
CA ILE A 533 4.71 -41.49 -7.15
C ILE A 533 4.87 -42.94 -6.67
N GLU A 534 4.57 -43.92 -7.52
CA GLU A 534 4.74 -45.35 -7.19
C GLU A 534 6.19 -45.71 -6.87
N THR A 535 7.14 -45.20 -7.67
CA THR A 535 8.57 -45.39 -7.43
C THR A 535 9.01 -44.80 -6.10
N MET A 536 8.55 -43.59 -5.77
CA MET A 536 8.85 -42.92 -4.50
C MET A 536 8.23 -43.67 -3.31
N ARG A 537 6.98 -44.14 -3.43
CA ARG A 537 6.32 -44.97 -2.39
C ARG A 537 7.09 -46.26 -2.12
N ASN A 538 7.58 -46.93 -3.17
CA ASN A 538 8.38 -48.14 -3.01
C ASN A 538 9.72 -47.87 -2.30
N ARG A 539 10.39 -46.75 -2.60
CA ARG A 539 11.66 -46.36 -1.95
C ARG A 539 11.50 -45.90 -0.50
N THR A 540 10.35 -45.33 -0.18
CA THR A 540 10.02 -44.80 1.16
C THR A 540 9.24 -45.79 2.01
N ARG A 541 9.05 -47.03 1.52
CA ARG A 541 8.28 -48.06 2.22
C ARG A 541 8.85 -48.32 3.61
N GLY A 542 7.96 -48.30 4.60
CA GLY A 542 8.33 -48.49 6.01
C GLY A 542 8.90 -47.24 6.70
N LYS A 543 8.98 -46.11 5.99
CA LYS A 543 9.39 -44.82 6.53
C LYS A 543 8.23 -43.83 6.47
N ARG A 544 8.20 -42.90 7.43
CA ARG A 544 7.34 -41.71 7.45
C ARG A 544 8.10 -40.56 6.82
N ILE A 545 7.43 -39.84 5.92
CA ILE A 545 8.01 -38.75 5.15
C ILE A 545 7.41 -37.42 5.59
N VAL A 546 8.27 -36.55 6.13
CA VAL A 546 7.98 -35.15 6.41
C VAL A 546 8.50 -34.32 5.26
N LEU A 547 7.66 -33.46 4.69
CA LEU A 547 7.98 -32.62 3.55
C LEU A 547 7.95 -31.15 3.94
N SER A 548 9.00 -30.44 3.57
CA SER A 548 9.11 -28.99 3.63
C SER A 548 9.53 -28.49 2.25
N VAL A 549 8.74 -27.57 1.68
CA VAL A 549 9.05 -26.91 0.41
C VAL A 549 9.00 -25.42 0.62
N GLU A 550 10.13 -24.74 0.45
CA GLU A 550 10.22 -23.30 0.64
C GLU A 550 11.36 -22.69 -0.19
N ARG A 551 11.36 -21.36 -0.29
CA ARG A 551 12.51 -20.63 -0.83
C ARG A 551 13.46 -20.29 0.29
N LEU A 552 14.75 -20.16 -0.02
CA LEU A 552 15.72 -19.65 0.94
C LEU A 552 15.37 -18.21 1.29
N ASP A 553 14.84 -18.04 2.49
CA ASP A 553 14.47 -16.75 3.06
C ASP A 553 14.37 -16.90 4.58
N TYR A 554 14.95 -15.97 5.32
CA TYR A 554 14.94 -16.05 6.79
C TYR A 554 13.52 -15.96 7.37
N VAL A 555 12.55 -15.37 6.65
CA VAL A 555 11.16 -15.29 7.12
C VAL A 555 10.46 -16.66 7.11
N LYS A 556 11.02 -17.65 6.39
CA LYS A 556 10.47 -19.01 6.30
C LYS A 556 10.85 -19.91 7.48
N GLY A 557 11.63 -19.41 8.43
CA GLY A 557 12.08 -20.18 9.59
C GLY A 557 12.79 -21.50 9.26
N PRO A 558 13.62 -21.59 8.20
CA PRO A 558 14.23 -22.86 7.80
C PRO A 558 15.19 -23.39 8.86
N LEU A 559 15.91 -22.50 9.57
CA LEU A 559 16.85 -22.90 10.60
C LEU A 559 16.12 -23.47 11.83
N GLU A 560 15.11 -22.75 12.32
CA GLU A 560 14.27 -23.15 13.45
C GLU A 560 13.66 -24.54 13.23
N LYS A 561 13.19 -24.81 12.01
CA LYS A 561 12.65 -26.11 11.60
C LYS A 561 13.69 -27.24 11.65
N ILE A 562 14.89 -26.98 11.10
CA ILE A 562 15.97 -27.98 11.05
C ILE A 562 16.47 -28.28 12.46
N GLU A 563 16.65 -27.27 13.30
CA GLU A 563 17.03 -27.44 14.71
C GLU A 563 15.97 -28.22 15.50
N ALA A 564 14.69 -27.86 15.34
CA ALA A 564 13.58 -28.57 15.98
C ALA A 564 13.51 -30.04 15.56
N PHE A 565 13.80 -30.36 14.29
CA PHE A 565 13.88 -31.75 13.83
C PHE A 565 15.05 -32.51 14.48
N GLY A 566 16.20 -31.85 14.64
CA GLY A 566 17.37 -32.42 15.30
C GLY A 566 17.12 -32.77 16.77
N GLU A 567 16.43 -31.88 17.48
CA GLU A 567 15.97 -32.11 18.86
C GLU A 567 14.85 -33.17 18.93
N PHE A 568 13.92 -33.19 17.98
CA PHE A 568 12.88 -34.22 17.90
C PHE A 568 13.48 -35.62 17.81
N LEU A 569 14.53 -35.81 16.99
CA LEU A 569 15.25 -37.08 16.89
C LEU A 569 16.01 -37.45 18.17
N GLU A 570 16.40 -36.47 18.99
CA GLU A 570 17.04 -36.72 20.28
C GLU A 570 16.03 -37.23 21.31
N GLU A 571 14.85 -36.61 21.34
CA GLU A 571 13.78 -36.94 22.28
C GLU A 571 13.01 -38.20 21.91
N HIS A 572 12.97 -38.55 20.63
CA HIS A 572 12.24 -39.71 20.10
C HIS A 572 13.12 -40.70 19.32
N PRO A 573 14.01 -41.46 20.00
CA PRO A 573 14.84 -42.48 19.35
C PRO A 573 14.06 -43.55 18.59
N GLU A 574 12.79 -43.77 18.91
CA GLU A 574 11.90 -44.72 18.24
C GLU A 574 11.68 -44.44 16.74
N TYR A 575 11.92 -43.19 16.30
CA TYR A 575 11.83 -42.76 14.90
C TYR A 575 13.15 -42.90 14.12
N HIS A 576 14.25 -43.28 14.77
CA HIS A 576 15.52 -43.53 14.06
C HIS A 576 15.35 -44.62 13.00
N GLY A 577 15.82 -44.35 11.78
CA GLY A 577 15.64 -45.25 10.62
C GLY A 577 14.24 -45.24 10.00
N LYS A 578 13.24 -44.63 10.67
CA LYS A 578 11.83 -44.65 10.27
C LYS A 578 11.27 -43.30 9.84
N LEU A 579 11.93 -42.19 10.15
CA LEU A 579 11.46 -40.85 9.79
C LEU A 579 12.49 -40.16 8.90
N GLU A 580 12.04 -39.54 7.82
CA GLU A 580 12.88 -38.71 6.96
C GLU A 580 12.23 -37.35 6.72
N LEU A 581 13.02 -36.27 6.86
CA LEU A 581 12.66 -34.93 6.45
C LEU A 581 13.22 -34.66 5.05
N ILE A 582 12.33 -34.53 4.07
CA ILE A 582 12.66 -34.01 2.74
C ILE A 582 12.47 -32.49 2.78
N ASN A 583 13.59 -31.76 2.73
CA ASN A 583 13.57 -30.30 2.74
C ASN A 583 14.05 -29.75 1.39
N ILE A 584 13.10 -29.30 0.57
CA ILE A 584 13.36 -28.66 -0.72
C ILE A 584 13.44 -27.15 -0.50
N CYS A 585 14.66 -26.61 -0.64
CA CYS A 585 14.94 -25.19 -0.49
C CYS A 585 15.34 -24.60 -1.84
N THR A 586 14.45 -23.83 -2.45
CA THR A 586 14.75 -23.15 -3.73
C THR A 586 15.72 -21.99 -3.49
N PRO A 587 16.86 -21.93 -4.21
CA PRO A 587 17.81 -20.83 -4.08
C PRO A 587 17.19 -19.45 -4.38
N PRO A 588 17.73 -18.36 -3.81
CA PRO A 588 17.31 -17.02 -4.16
C PRO A 588 17.78 -16.66 -5.57
N SER A 589 17.26 -15.55 -6.12
CA SER A 589 17.74 -15.04 -7.41
C SER A 589 19.25 -14.75 -7.35
N GLN A 590 19.97 -15.01 -8.45
CA GLN A 590 21.40 -14.74 -8.53
C GLN A 590 21.72 -13.29 -8.13
N GLY A 591 22.76 -13.10 -7.30
CA GLY A 591 23.20 -11.80 -6.81
C GLY A 591 22.61 -11.37 -5.46
N MET A 592 21.65 -12.12 -4.90
CA MET A 592 21.01 -11.79 -3.61
C MET A 592 21.83 -12.25 -2.40
N LYS A 593 22.75 -11.40 -1.92
CA LYS A 593 23.64 -11.70 -0.78
C LYS A 593 22.97 -11.66 0.60
N VAL A 594 21.76 -11.11 0.71
CA VAL A 594 21.04 -10.96 1.99
C VAL A 594 20.74 -12.31 2.66
N TYR A 595 20.79 -13.41 1.90
CA TYR A 595 20.48 -14.76 2.37
C TYR A 595 21.72 -15.65 2.58
N ASP A 596 22.93 -15.19 2.24
CA ASP A 596 24.15 -16.01 2.32
C ASP A 596 24.40 -16.56 3.73
N ARG A 597 24.15 -15.73 4.75
CA ARG A 597 24.31 -16.13 6.15
C ARG A 597 23.36 -17.26 6.55
N ILE A 598 22.06 -17.11 6.27
CA ILE A 598 21.07 -18.12 6.65
C ILE A 598 21.29 -19.41 5.86
N GLN A 599 21.76 -19.34 4.61
CA GLN A 599 22.16 -20.52 3.84
C GLN A 599 23.24 -21.32 4.58
N HIS A 600 24.30 -20.64 5.01
CA HIS A 600 25.42 -21.29 5.70
C HIS A 600 24.98 -21.92 7.03
N GLU A 601 24.16 -21.21 7.81
CA GLU A 601 23.62 -21.71 9.09
C GLU A 601 22.78 -22.99 8.88
N ILE A 602 21.93 -23.04 7.84
CA ILE A 602 21.14 -24.23 7.50
C ILE A 602 22.05 -25.39 7.08
N GLU A 603 23.00 -25.17 6.17
CA GLU A 603 23.91 -26.22 5.68
C GLU A 603 24.73 -26.83 6.82
N GLN A 604 25.20 -25.99 7.75
CA GLN A 604 25.88 -26.44 8.98
C GLN A 604 24.96 -27.27 9.88
N ALA A 605 23.73 -26.82 10.13
CA ALA A 605 22.78 -27.54 10.97
C ALA A 605 22.42 -28.91 10.37
N VAL A 606 22.13 -28.95 9.06
CA VAL A 606 21.87 -30.20 8.32
C VAL A 606 23.05 -31.15 8.42
N GLY A 607 24.28 -30.66 8.17
CA GLY A 607 25.49 -31.47 8.25
C GLY A 607 25.73 -32.03 9.66
N ARG A 608 25.55 -31.22 10.69
CA ARG A 608 25.68 -31.62 12.10
C ARG A 608 24.66 -32.70 12.49
N ILE A 609 23.39 -32.50 12.16
CA ILE A 609 22.31 -33.44 12.51
C ILE A 609 22.46 -34.76 11.74
N ASN A 610 22.71 -34.69 10.42
CA ASN A 610 22.95 -35.89 9.63
C ASN A 610 24.23 -36.61 10.10
N GLY A 611 25.28 -35.89 10.49
CA GLY A 611 26.50 -36.50 11.03
C GLY A 611 26.28 -37.24 12.36
N LYS A 612 25.34 -36.77 13.19
CA LYS A 612 24.98 -37.41 14.47
C LYS A 612 24.14 -38.69 14.28
N TYR A 613 23.20 -38.68 13.33
CA TYR A 613 22.14 -39.71 13.27
C TYR A 613 22.16 -40.62 12.02
N SER A 614 22.81 -40.23 10.92
CA SER A 614 22.78 -41.06 9.70
C SER A 614 23.43 -42.42 9.90
N SER A 615 22.94 -43.42 9.16
CA SER A 615 23.54 -44.74 9.02
C SER A 615 23.78 -45.06 7.55
N LEU A 616 24.31 -46.26 7.25
CA LEU A 616 24.50 -46.71 5.86
C LEU A 616 23.18 -46.74 5.05
N GLU A 617 22.03 -46.91 5.71
CA GLU A 617 20.73 -47.10 5.06
C GLU A 617 19.73 -45.96 5.32
N TRP A 618 20.10 -44.98 6.15
CA TRP A 618 19.21 -43.91 6.58
C TRP A 618 19.92 -42.55 6.64
N THR A 619 19.27 -41.56 6.03
CA THR A 619 19.66 -40.15 6.14
C THR A 619 18.45 -39.38 6.68
N PRO A 620 18.50 -38.84 7.91
CA PRO A 620 17.34 -38.22 8.54
C PRO A 620 16.88 -36.97 7.78
N ILE A 621 17.80 -36.13 7.30
CA ILE A 621 17.47 -34.91 6.56
C ILE A 621 17.98 -35.02 5.12
N ARG A 622 17.07 -35.09 4.16
CA ARG A 622 17.36 -34.96 2.72
C ARG A 622 17.16 -33.51 2.30
N PHE A 623 18.25 -32.75 2.34
CA PHE A 623 18.25 -31.33 1.96
C PHE A 623 18.56 -31.16 0.47
N PHE A 624 17.66 -30.50 -0.26
CA PHE A 624 17.84 -30.16 -1.67
C PHE A 624 17.90 -28.65 -1.86
N PHE A 625 19.08 -28.12 -2.17
CA PHE A 625 19.26 -26.71 -2.51
C PHE A 625 19.23 -26.48 -4.02
N ARG A 626 18.06 -26.64 -4.61
CA ARG A 626 17.82 -26.47 -6.05
C ARG A 626 16.36 -26.21 -6.33
N SER A 627 16.07 -25.57 -7.46
CA SER A 627 14.72 -25.54 -8.00
C SER A 627 14.31 -26.94 -8.46
N VAL A 628 13.09 -27.35 -8.09
CA VAL A 628 12.51 -28.63 -8.47
C VAL A 628 11.30 -28.36 -9.38
N PRO A 629 11.17 -29.04 -10.54
CA PRO A 629 10.00 -28.90 -11.39
C PRO A 629 8.71 -29.21 -10.63
N PHE A 630 7.64 -28.50 -10.94
CA PHE A 630 6.41 -28.59 -10.17
C PHE A 630 5.77 -29.99 -10.23
N GLU A 631 5.94 -30.72 -11.33
CA GLU A 631 5.50 -32.10 -11.51
C GLU A 631 6.19 -33.07 -10.53
N GLU A 632 7.46 -32.82 -10.23
CA GLU A 632 8.19 -33.58 -9.21
C GLU A 632 7.73 -33.17 -7.80
N VAL A 633 7.45 -31.88 -7.57
CA VAL A 633 6.87 -31.38 -6.30
C VAL A 633 5.50 -32.01 -6.03
N VAL A 634 4.61 -32.13 -7.02
CA VAL A 634 3.32 -32.85 -6.90
C VAL A 634 3.54 -34.30 -6.47
N SER A 635 4.60 -34.95 -6.97
CA SER A 635 4.94 -36.32 -6.57
C SER A 635 5.36 -36.37 -5.09
N TYR A 636 6.15 -35.41 -4.61
CA TYR A 636 6.48 -35.30 -3.17
C TYR A 636 5.25 -35.03 -2.31
N TYR A 637 4.33 -34.16 -2.73
CA TYR A 637 3.08 -33.93 -2.02
C TYR A 637 2.23 -35.20 -1.89
N ALA A 638 2.18 -36.03 -2.93
CA ALA A 638 1.37 -37.26 -2.95
C ALA A 638 1.93 -38.41 -2.10
N VAL A 639 3.22 -38.38 -1.75
CA VAL A 639 3.89 -39.45 -0.97
C VAL A 639 4.23 -39.05 0.47
N SER A 640 4.08 -37.77 0.83
CA SER A 640 4.43 -37.29 2.16
C SER A 640 3.31 -37.50 3.18
N ASP A 641 3.67 -38.05 4.35
CA ASP A 641 2.76 -38.24 5.48
C ASP A 641 2.46 -36.92 6.19
N VAL A 642 3.43 -35.99 6.22
CA VAL A 642 3.29 -34.69 6.86
C VAL A 642 3.87 -33.60 5.96
N ALA A 643 3.11 -32.55 5.68
CA ALA A 643 3.66 -31.29 5.21
C ALA A 643 3.93 -30.36 6.40
N TRP A 644 5.18 -29.96 6.59
CA TRP A 644 5.62 -29.17 7.74
C TRP A 644 6.01 -27.75 7.32
N ILE A 645 4.98 -26.90 7.26
CA ILE A 645 5.04 -25.55 6.68
C ILE A 645 5.08 -24.51 7.79
N THR A 646 6.28 -24.19 8.26
CA THR A 646 6.47 -23.44 9.52
C THR A 646 7.17 -22.08 9.36
N PRO A 647 6.72 -21.20 8.44
CA PRO A 647 7.33 -19.87 8.30
C PRO A 647 7.14 -19.02 9.56
N LEU A 648 8.18 -18.28 9.97
CA LEU A 648 8.09 -17.29 11.04
C LEU A 648 7.05 -16.21 10.73
N ARG A 649 6.93 -15.84 9.45
CA ARG A 649 5.86 -15.00 8.88
C ARG A 649 5.62 -15.36 7.42
N ASP A 650 4.36 -15.33 6.98
CA ASP A 650 4.01 -15.47 5.56
C ASP A 650 2.72 -14.70 5.22
N GLY A 651 2.69 -14.07 4.04
CA GLY A 651 1.48 -13.39 3.57
C GLY A 651 0.30 -14.36 3.41
N LEU A 652 0.57 -15.56 2.90
CA LEU A 652 -0.42 -16.62 2.76
C LEU A 652 0.20 -18.00 2.95
N ASN A 653 1.16 -18.35 2.08
CA ASN A 653 1.71 -19.70 1.86
C ASN A 653 0.87 -20.60 0.92
N LEU A 654 1.21 -20.59 -0.37
CA LEU A 654 0.54 -21.44 -1.38
C LEU A 654 0.96 -22.92 -1.29
N VAL A 655 2.18 -23.22 -0.82
CA VAL A 655 2.67 -24.59 -0.66
C VAL A 655 1.73 -25.42 0.23
N ALA A 656 1.23 -24.83 1.32
CA ALA A 656 0.24 -25.48 2.18
C ALA A 656 -1.05 -25.86 1.41
N LYS A 657 -1.56 -24.95 0.58
CA LYS A 657 -2.76 -25.20 -0.25
C LYS A 657 -2.49 -26.20 -1.37
N GLU A 658 -1.30 -26.17 -1.98
CA GLU A 658 -0.90 -27.14 -3.01
C GLU A 658 -0.82 -28.56 -2.45
N TYR A 659 -0.23 -28.73 -1.27
CA TYR A 659 -0.20 -30.03 -0.58
C TYR A 659 -1.60 -30.57 -0.33
N VAL A 660 -2.49 -29.74 0.24
CA VAL A 660 -3.89 -30.09 0.49
C VAL A 660 -4.61 -30.45 -0.82
N ALA A 661 -4.38 -29.68 -1.89
CA ALA A 661 -5.00 -29.93 -3.18
C ALA A 661 -4.59 -31.30 -3.75
N VAL A 662 -3.30 -31.65 -3.71
CA VAL A 662 -2.80 -32.96 -4.18
C VAL A 662 -3.30 -34.11 -3.30
N GLN A 663 -3.24 -33.96 -1.98
CA GLN A 663 -3.74 -34.97 -1.05
C GLN A 663 -5.24 -35.22 -1.27
N GLY A 664 -6.02 -34.17 -1.54
CA GLY A 664 -7.43 -34.28 -1.90
C GLY A 664 -7.74 -34.98 -3.24
N LEU A 665 -6.72 -35.31 -4.05
CA LEU A 665 -6.87 -36.12 -5.27
C LEU A 665 -6.62 -37.61 -5.02
N LEU A 666 -6.04 -37.97 -3.87
CA LEU A 666 -5.80 -39.36 -3.49
C LEU A 666 -7.13 -40.03 -3.09
N GLU A 667 -7.28 -41.32 -3.42
CA GLU A 667 -8.42 -42.11 -2.96
C GLU A 667 -8.47 -42.18 -1.42
N GLU A 668 -7.30 -42.34 -0.80
CA GLU A 668 -7.10 -42.35 0.65
C GLU A 668 -6.16 -41.21 1.07
N PRO A 669 -6.70 -40.02 1.40
CA PRO A 669 -5.89 -38.89 1.83
C PRO A 669 -5.42 -39.09 3.28
N LEU A 670 -4.24 -39.68 3.46
CA LEU A 670 -3.67 -39.96 4.79
C LEU A 670 -2.56 -38.97 5.19
N GLY A 671 -2.40 -37.87 4.46
CA GLY A 671 -1.49 -36.79 4.82
C GLY A 671 -2.00 -35.90 5.95
N ALA A 672 -1.07 -35.25 6.67
CA ALA A 672 -1.35 -34.23 7.66
C ALA A 672 -0.65 -32.91 7.31
N LEU A 673 -1.33 -31.78 7.48
CA LEU A 673 -0.76 -30.45 7.32
C LEU A 673 -0.43 -29.86 8.69
N VAL A 674 0.83 -29.61 8.95
CA VAL A 674 1.29 -28.76 10.05
C VAL A 674 1.65 -27.39 9.49
N ILE A 675 1.03 -26.33 10.01
CA ILE A 675 1.16 -24.97 9.48
C ILE A 675 1.44 -23.95 10.58
N SER A 676 2.34 -23.00 10.30
CA SER A 676 2.56 -21.84 11.17
C SER A 676 1.29 -21.03 11.37
N GLU A 677 1.00 -20.65 12.61
CA GLU A 677 -0.06 -19.68 12.95
C GLU A 677 0.16 -18.29 12.34
N PHE A 678 1.38 -18.03 11.85
CA PHE A 678 1.78 -16.76 11.23
C PHE A 678 1.85 -16.83 9.70
N ALA A 679 1.34 -17.91 9.10
CA ALA A 679 1.03 -17.97 7.67
C ALA A 679 -0.43 -17.58 7.44
N GLY A 680 -0.70 -16.71 6.47
CA GLY A 680 -2.08 -16.28 6.17
C GLY A 680 -3.03 -17.43 5.82
N ALA A 681 -2.56 -18.55 5.28
CA ALA A 681 -3.39 -19.73 5.00
C ALA A 681 -3.91 -20.39 6.29
N SER A 682 -3.27 -20.18 7.44
CA SER A 682 -3.68 -20.79 8.72
C SER A 682 -5.06 -20.31 9.20
N VAL A 683 -5.48 -19.09 8.84
CA VAL A 683 -6.83 -18.60 9.18
C VAL A 683 -7.91 -19.15 8.27
N GLU A 684 -7.56 -19.69 7.10
CA GLU A 684 -8.49 -20.28 6.13
C GLU A 684 -8.58 -21.81 6.25
N LEU A 685 -7.59 -22.44 6.89
CA LEU A 685 -7.42 -23.90 6.97
C LEU A 685 -7.60 -24.42 8.41
N PRO A 686 -8.83 -24.49 8.94
CA PRO A 686 -9.09 -24.75 10.36
C PRO A 686 -8.75 -26.17 10.83
N ASP A 687 -8.83 -27.17 9.94
CA ASP A 687 -8.54 -28.56 10.27
C ASP A 687 -7.03 -28.89 10.24
N ALA A 688 -6.17 -27.93 9.89
CA ALA A 688 -4.72 -28.08 9.94
C ALA A 688 -4.20 -28.07 11.40
N ILE A 689 -3.06 -28.72 11.62
CA ILE A 689 -2.36 -28.66 12.91
C ILE A 689 -1.56 -27.37 12.92
N ARG A 690 -1.96 -26.43 13.77
CA ARG A 690 -1.28 -25.14 13.88
C ARG A 690 -0.08 -25.26 14.82
N THR A 691 0.96 -24.49 14.53
CA THR A 691 2.16 -24.42 15.36
C THR A 691 2.72 -23.00 15.42
N ASN A 692 3.27 -22.64 16.56
CA ASN A 692 4.05 -21.44 16.78
C ASN A 692 5.53 -21.73 16.47
N PRO A 693 6.07 -21.28 15.32
CA PRO A 693 7.46 -21.54 14.93
C PRO A 693 8.51 -20.81 15.78
N TYR A 694 8.11 -19.92 16.69
CA TYR A 694 9.01 -19.30 17.67
C TYR A 694 9.18 -20.17 18.93
N ASP A 695 8.36 -21.20 19.09
CA ASP A 695 8.47 -22.18 20.18
C ASP A 695 8.92 -23.54 19.60
N ILE A 696 10.19 -23.87 19.82
CA ILE A 696 10.79 -25.14 19.37
C ILE A 696 10.03 -26.34 19.96
N ARG A 697 9.49 -26.22 21.18
CA ARG A 697 8.70 -27.30 21.79
C ARG A 697 7.41 -27.52 21.00
N ASP A 698 6.69 -26.45 20.67
CA ASP A 698 5.44 -26.55 19.91
C ASP A 698 5.66 -27.05 18.48
N LEU A 699 6.80 -26.71 17.85
CA LEU A 699 7.22 -27.31 16.57
C LEU A 699 7.35 -28.84 16.67
N LYS A 700 7.97 -29.35 17.75
CA LYS A 700 8.12 -30.79 17.99
C LYS A 700 6.79 -31.45 18.34
N ASP A 701 6.02 -30.85 19.24
CA ASP A 701 4.72 -31.39 19.71
C ASP A 701 3.70 -31.47 18.56
N SER A 702 3.66 -30.46 17.68
CA SER A 702 2.80 -30.46 16.49
C SER A 702 3.23 -31.51 15.45
N LEU A 703 4.55 -31.71 15.24
CA LEU A 703 5.07 -32.79 14.40
C LEU A 703 4.71 -34.16 14.98
N LEU A 704 4.90 -34.36 16.29
CA LEU A 704 4.53 -35.60 16.98
C LEU A 704 3.03 -35.89 16.82
N THR A 705 2.20 -34.87 17.00
CA THR A 705 0.75 -34.95 16.80
C THR A 705 0.43 -35.40 15.38
N ALA A 706 1.06 -34.81 14.37
CA ALA A 706 0.87 -35.19 12.97
C ALA A 706 1.27 -36.65 12.68
N LEU A 707 2.37 -37.11 13.27
CA LEU A 707 2.89 -38.47 13.08
C LEU A 707 2.03 -39.53 13.78
N THR A 708 1.48 -39.21 14.95
CA THR A 708 0.70 -40.14 15.79
C THR A 708 -0.80 -40.11 15.54
N MET A 709 -1.32 -39.10 14.82
CA MET A 709 -2.73 -38.97 14.47
C MET A 709 -3.23 -40.21 13.71
N GLY A 710 -4.39 -40.72 14.13
CA GLY A 710 -5.02 -41.89 13.51
C GLY A 710 -5.49 -41.63 12.08
N GLU A 711 -5.48 -42.66 11.24
CA GLU A 711 -5.80 -42.57 9.80
C GLU A 711 -7.20 -41.98 9.54
N THR A 712 -8.19 -42.33 10.37
CA THR A 712 -9.55 -41.78 10.27
C THR A 712 -9.57 -40.27 10.48
N GLU A 713 -8.83 -39.77 11.47
CA GLU A 713 -8.76 -38.33 11.74
C GLU A 713 -8.00 -37.59 10.64
N LYS A 714 -6.87 -38.15 10.17
CA LYS A 714 -6.11 -37.60 9.03
C LYS A 714 -6.98 -37.45 7.80
N SER A 715 -7.70 -38.51 7.42
CA SER A 715 -8.59 -38.51 6.25
C SER A 715 -9.71 -37.49 6.39
N LEU A 716 -10.33 -37.39 7.57
CA LEU A 716 -11.40 -36.42 7.82
C LEU A 716 -10.92 -34.98 7.70
N ARG A 717 -9.80 -34.64 8.38
CA ARG A 717 -9.20 -33.30 8.32
C ARG A 717 -8.80 -32.94 6.89
N MET A 718 -8.09 -33.84 6.20
CA MET A 718 -7.61 -33.57 4.84
C MET A 718 -8.76 -33.37 3.84
N LYS A 719 -9.84 -34.15 3.94
CA LYS A 719 -11.03 -33.97 3.08
C LYS A 719 -11.68 -32.60 3.27
N ARG A 720 -11.81 -32.12 4.51
CA ARG A 720 -12.34 -30.78 4.81
C ARG A 720 -11.43 -29.66 4.29
N LEU A 721 -10.12 -29.79 4.51
CA LEU A 721 -9.15 -28.84 3.95
C LEU A 721 -9.23 -28.80 2.41
N ALA A 722 -9.33 -29.96 1.77
CA ALA A 722 -9.44 -30.07 0.33
C ALA A 722 -10.74 -29.46 -0.23
N GLU A 723 -11.85 -29.54 0.51
CA GLU A 723 -13.11 -28.88 0.16
C GLU A 723 -12.96 -27.35 0.13
N ILE A 724 -12.31 -26.78 1.16
CA ILE A 724 -12.02 -25.34 1.24
C ILE A 724 -11.12 -24.90 0.07
N VAL A 725 -10.00 -25.60 -0.14
CA VAL A 725 -9.05 -25.28 -1.22
C VAL A 725 -9.67 -25.46 -2.61
N LYS A 726 -10.61 -26.40 -2.76
CA LYS A 726 -11.37 -26.57 -4.00
C LYS A 726 -12.34 -25.42 -4.25
N HIS A 727 -12.96 -24.87 -3.21
CA HIS A 727 -13.92 -23.77 -3.35
C HIS A 727 -13.23 -22.42 -3.56
N TYR A 728 -12.19 -22.13 -2.79
CA TYR A 728 -11.39 -20.90 -2.87
C TYR A 728 -10.16 -21.11 -3.74
N ASP A 729 -10.41 -21.40 -5.01
CA ASP A 729 -9.37 -21.56 -6.02
C ASP A 729 -8.89 -20.21 -6.59
N VAL A 730 -7.93 -20.29 -7.50
CA VAL A 730 -7.34 -19.10 -8.13
C VAL A 730 -8.34 -18.30 -8.96
N GLN A 731 -9.33 -18.95 -9.60
CA GLN A 731 -10.31 -18.28 -10.45
C GLN A 731 -11.26 -17.46 -9.58
N ARG A 732 -11.73 -18.05 -8.47
CA ARG A 732 -12.57 -17.39 -7.47
C ARG A 732 -11.89 -16.15 -6.91
N TRP A 733 -10.62 -16.25 -6.54
CA TRP A 733 -9.83 -15.14 -6.01
C TRP A 733 -9.89 -13.90 -6.91
N GLY A 734 -9.62 -14.05 -8.21
CA GLY A 734 -9.64 -12.87 -9.09
C GLY A 734 -11.01 -12.46 -9.58
N GLN A 735 -12.01 -13.35 -9.60
CA GLN A 735 -13.41 -12.93 -9.75
C GLN A 735 -13.81 -12.01 -8.59
N ASP A 736 -13.57 -12.44 -7.35
CA ASP A 736 -13.89 -11.66 -6.15
C ASP A 736 -13.10 -10.32 -6.11
N PHE A 737 -11.86 -10.30 -6.64
CA PHE A 737 -11.10 -9.05 -6.77
C PHE A 737 -11.69 -8.11 -7.82
N LEU A 738 -11.95 -8.60 -9.03
CA LEU A 738 -12.47 -7.78 -10.13
C LEU A 738 -13.87 -7.26 -9.82
N GLU A 739 -14.73 -8.08 -9.21
CA GLU A 739 -16.02 -7.62 -8.68
C GLU A 739 -15.82 -6.55 -7.61
N GLY A 740 -14.83 -6.71 -6.73
CA GLY A 740 -14.45 -5.70 -5.74
C GLY A 740 -14.06 -4.37 -6.38
N LEU A 741 -13.22 -4.41 -7.40
CA LEU A 741 -12.76 -3.22 -8.14
C LEU A 741 -13.90 -2.57 -8.91
N GLN A 742 -14.72 -3.34 -9.63
CA GLN A 742 -15.86 -2.80 -10.40
C GLN A 742 -16.92 -2.16 -9.48
N ASN A 743 -17.18 -2.75 -8.32
CA ASN A 743 -18.19 -2.22 -7.39
C ASN A 743 -17.75 -0.96 -6.64
N SER A 744 -16.45 -0.62 -6.62
CA SER A 744 -15.96 0.63 -6.01
C SER A 744 -16.60 1.89 -6.62
N VAL A 745 -17.13 1.76 -7.85
CA VAL A 745 -17.80 2.82 -8.63
C VAL A 745 -19.18 3.17 -8.09
N ARG A 746 -19.94 2.19 -7.59
CA ARG A 746 -21.31 2.41 -7.08
C ARG A 746 -21.31 3.10 -5.72
N ASP A 747 -20.31 2.77 -4.90
CA ASP A 747 -20.16 3.34 -3.57
C ASP A 747 -19.81 4.85 -3.63
N HIS A 748 -19.21 5.34 -4.74
CA HIS A 748 -18.94 6.77 -4.95
C HIS A 748 -20.20 7.58 -5.27
N SER A 749 -21.15 7.02 -6.05
CA SER A 749 -22.39 7.72 -6.41
C SER A 749 -23.37 7.82 -5.23
N GLU A 750 -23.51 6.76 -4.42
CA GLU A 750 -24.40 6.78 -3.25
C GLU A 750 -23.88 7.69 -2.12
N ALA A 751 -22.55 7.80 -1.98
CA ALA A 751 -21.92 8.70 -1.01
C ALA A 751 -22.08 10.19 -1.39
N GLN A 752 -22.19 10.51 -2.69
CA GLN A 752 -22.44 11.88 -3.15
C GLN A 752 -23.91 12.31 -3.00
N GLU A 753 -24.87 11.38 -3.04
CA GLU A 753 -26.29 11.69 -2.83
C GLU A 753 -26.68 11.86 -1.35
N THR A 754 -25.80 11.48 -0.42
CA THR A 754 -26.08 11.48 1.03
C THR A 754 -25.23 12.47 1.85
N ALA A 755 -24.40 13.30 1.20
CA ALA A 755 -23.53 14.28 1.83
C ALA A 755 -24.11 15.71 1.80
#